data_AF-A0A1N6GLA6-F1
#
_entry.id   AF-A0A1N6GLA6-F1
#
_cell.length_a   1.000
_cell.length_b   1.000
_cell.length_c   1.000
_cell.angle_alpha   90.00
_cell.angle_beta   90.00
_cell.angle_gamma   90.00
#
_symmetry.space_group_name_H-M   'P 1'
#
loop_
_entity.id
_entity.type
_entity.pdbx_description
1 polymer ?
#
loop_
_entity_poly.entity_id
_entity_poly.type
_entity_poly.pdbx_seq_one_letter_code
_entity_poly.pdbx_strand_id
1 'polypeptide(L)'
;MQDSLDLFAGDPPYVVGQVTAIFYQNPTNFYKVILAQVVDTNSSFTEKEIVITGSFGQIQEDETYRFFGQLTDHPKFGMQFNAERYRQEKPTSAEGVIAYLSSDKFPGIGKKTAETIVKLLGDDAIDQINADETVLAKVPGLNDKKKEVIVNMIRSSNGMEKIIIGLNDFGFGSRLAYTIYQTYQAETLEIIQENPYQLIEDIDNIGFKKADVIAENLGFAADSPGRIQAAILFSVNELCLGEGNTYTLAEPLLNETVKVLEESRAFIIEPDLVAKELLNLIEENKLIEDNHKIYIKSLYAAEWGIATSVKRLMKNSEKIQYPAHNIQKEIRKMEKRLGIQYGNSQTEAIEEAVVSPLFILTGGPGTGKTTVLNGIVTMFAELNGLSLEIDDYQDKIFPILLAAPTGRAAKRMNESTGLPSSTIHRLLGLNGQEKPTAELSDRELEGGLLIVDEMSMVDTWLANQLLRAVPQNMQVIFVGDKDQLPSVGPGQVLHDMIKAKQIPSRELTEIYRQDDGSSIISLAHAIKKGKLPTDFTENKKDRSFFQCNTYQIEPVIRRVVEKAKEKGFTAQDIQVLAPMYRGPAGIDALNKMMQEIFNPNPSGKRKEVKFNEKSYRIGDKVLQLVNYPEMNVFNGDMGEIVGIKLAKETDDKVDEIVIQFDANEVVYKRNEWMKITLAYCCSIHKSQGSEFKMVILPMVQNYHRMLRRDLLYTAITRSSELLILCGEPYAFEECVAKSSATRLTTLTERLLEGEKQQIELVVKPVSNKEKTAIEAKEIQIADVTVEKESPNKKIEAIDANEQKNYRLTIDMIQSNAVDPMIGMEGIVPSL
;
A
#
# COMPACT_ATOMS: atom_id res chain seq x y z
N MET A 1 -11.97 37.18 -17.94
CA MET A 1 -11.26 36.34 -18.94
C MET A 1 -12.00 35.01 -19.02
N GLN A 2 -13.12 35.00 -19.73
CA GLN A 2 -14.02 33.83 -19.82
C GLN A 2 -14.21 33.35 -21.26
N ASP A 3 -13.52 33.97 -22.22
CA ASP A 3 -13.60 33.64 -23.64
C ASP A 3 -12.20 33.37 -24.18
N SER A 4 -11.76 32.12 -24.14
CA SER A 4 -10.86 31.55 -25.15
C SER A 4 -10.60 30.07 -24.85
N LEU A 5 -11.54 29.20 -25.25
CA LEU A 5 -11.28 27.78 -25.52
C LEU A 5 -12.44 27.26 -26.38
N ASP A 6 -12.62 27.89 -27.54
CA ASP A 6 -13.50 27.40 -28.59
C ASP A 6 -12.62 26.72 -29.64
N LEU A 7 -12.38 25.42 -29.43
CA LEU A 7 -11.69 24.52 -30.36
C LEU A 7 -12.76 23.62 -30.98
N PHE A 8 -13.19 24.00 -32.19
CA PHE A 8 -14.20 23.34 -33.01
C PHE A 8 -13.98 21.82 -33.14
N ALA A 9 -14.70 21.06 -32.30
CA ALA A 9 -15.35 19.80 -32.64
C ALA A 9 -16.84 20.01 -32.30
N GLY A 10 -17.76 19.57 -33.17
CA GLY A 10 -19.20 19.89 -33.03
C GLY A 10 -19.77 19.60 -31.64
N ASP A 11 -20.79 20.36 -31.24
CA ASP A 11 -21.36 20.31 -29.89
C ASP A 11 -21.51 18.88 -29.38
N PRO A 12 -20.88 18.51 -28.24
CA PRO A 12 -21.00 17.17 -27.68
C PRO A 12 -22.48 16.85 -27.42
N PRO A 13 -22.90 15.57 -27.52
CA PRO A 13 -24.28 15.21 -27.27
C PRO A 13 -24.68 15.63 -25.85
N TYR A 14 -25.83 16.27 -25.71
CA TYR A 14 -26.36 16.77 -24.45
C TYR A 14 -27.84 16.45 -24.27
N VAL A 15 -28.25 16.38 -23.01
CA VAL A 15 -29.65 16.33 -22.57
C VAL A 15 -29.84 17.39 -21.50
N VAL A 16 -30.75 18.33 -21.74
CA VAL A 16 -31.31 19.20 -20.71
C VAL A 16 -32.54 18.52 -20.16
N GLY A 17 -32.58 18.25 -18.86
CA GLY A 17 -33.73 17.62 -18.24
C GLY A 17 -33.98 18.07 -16.81
N GLN A 18 -35.26 18.12 -16.44
CA GLN A 18 -35.69 18.34 -15.06
C GLN A 18 -35.62 17.00 -14.31
N VAL A 19 -34.85 16.95 -13.23
CA VAL A 19 -34.64 15.73 -12.45
C VAL A 19 -35.92 15.38 -11.68
N THR A 20 -36.55 14.26 -12.02
CA THR A 20 -37.80 13.82 -11.40
C THR A 20 -37.59 12.84 -10.24
N ALA A 21 -36.55 12.00 -10.30
CA ALA A 21 -36.25 11.06 -9.22
C ALA A 21 -34.78 10.61 -9.23
N ILE A 22 -34.20 10.38 -8.06
CA ILE A 22 -32.89 9.72 -7.92
C ILE A 22 -33.10 8.24 -7.54
N PHE A 23 -32.89 7.33 -8.48
CA PHE A 23 -33.08 5.89 -8.27
C PHE A 23 -31.97 5.23 -7.46
N TYR A 24 -30.75 5.74 -7.57
CA TYR A 24 -29.59 5.19 -6.89
C TYR A 24 -28.56 6.30 -6.65
N GLN A 25 -27.92 6.27 -5.49
CA GLN A 25 -26.76 7.11 -5.20
C GLN A 25 -25.72 6.31 -4.44
N ASN A 26 -24.45 6.47 -4.84
CA ASN A 26 -23.33 5.95 -4.10
C ASN A 26 -22.55 7.12 -3.47
N PRO A 27 -22.53 7.23 -2.14
CA PRO A 27 -21.92 8.35 -1.43
C PRO A 27 -20.39 8.36 -1.52
N THR A 28 -19.74 7.25 -1.91
CA THR A 28 -18.27 7.10 -1.89
C THR A 28 -17.59 7.38 -3.24
N ASN A 29 -18.35 7.57 -4.31
CA ASN A 29 -17.81 7.84 -5.64
C ASN A 29 -18.69 8.78 -6.47
N PHE A 30 -19.66 9.45 -5.84
CA PHE A 30 -20.60 10.37 -6.48
C PHE A 30 -21.46 9.77 -7.61
N TYR A 31 -21.46 8.46 -7.81
CA TYR A 31 -22.25 7.84 -8.88
C TYR A 31 -23.75 7.90 -8.55
N LYS A 32 -24.57 8.40 -9.48
CA LYS A 32 -26.03 8.36 -9.35
C LYS A 32 -26.71 7.85 -10.62
N VAL A 33 -27.91 7.33 -10.42
CA VAL A 33 -28.84 6.98 -11.50
C VAL A 33 -30.08 7.81 -11.28
N ILE A 34 -30.42 8.63 -12.27
CA ILE A 34 -31.40 9.70 -12.14
C ILE A 34 -32.41 9.59 -13.28
N LEU A 35 -33.69 9.77 -12.99
CA LEU A 35 -34.71 9.99 -14.01
C LEU A 35 -34.81 11.49 -14.27
N ALA A 36 -34.75 11.89 -15.53
CA ALA A 36 -34.96 13.28 -15.91
C ALA A 36 -36.02 13.39 -17.02
N GLN A 37 -36.90 14.36 -16.89
CA GLN A 37 -37.83 14.75 -17.94
C GLN A 37 -37.10 15.64 -18.96
N VAL A 38 -37.00 15.19 -20.21
CA VAL A 38 -36.22 15.87 -21.27
C VAL A 38 -36.91 17.18 -21.67
N VAL A 39 -36.18 18.28 -21.55
CA VAL A 39 -36.58 19.63 -21.96
C VAL A 39 -35.99 19.98 -23.32
N ASP A 40 -34.72 19.67 -23.54
CA ASP A 40 -33.99 19.95 -24.79
C ASP A 40 -32.85 18.92 -24.99
N THR A 41 -32.54 18.57 -26.23
CA THR A 41 -31.44 17.65 -26.55
C THR A 41 -31.02 17.79 -28.02
N ASN A 42 -29.72 17.66 -28.30
CA ASN A 42 -29.19 17.55 -29.66
C ASN A 42 -28.92 16.07 -30.05
N SER A 43 -29.34 15.12 -29.22
CA SER A 43 -29.20 13.69 -29.46
C SER A 43 -30.41 13.14 -30.22
N SER A 44 -30.28 11.96 -30.85
CA SER A 44 -31.37 11.31 -31.61
C SER A 44 -32.50 10.73 -30.74
N PHE A 45 -32.62 11.17 -29.49
CA PHE A 45 -33.58 10.67 -28.50
C PHE A 45 -34.91 11.41 -28.60
N THR A 46 -36.03 10.67 -28.61
CA THR A 46 -37.38 11.20 -28.88
C THR A 46 -38.38 11.02 -27.74
N GLU A 47 -37.99 10.33 -26.66
CA GLU A 47 -38.89 10.12 -25.51
C GLU A 47 -38.86 11.32 -24.54
N LYS A 48 -39.93 11.47 -23.76
CA LYS A 48 -40.09 12.61 -22.83
C LYS A 48 -39.31 12.46 -21.52
N GLU A 49 -38.86 11.26 -21.21
CA GLU A 49 -38.09 10.95 -20.00
C GLU A 49 -36.89 10.10 -20.39
N ILE A 50 -35.78 10.28 -19.68
CA ILE A 50 -34.57 9.50 -19.89
C ILE A 50 -33.88 9.21 -18.55
N VAL A 51 -33.31 8.01 -18.45
CA VAL A 51 -32.44 7.67 -17.31
C VAL A 51 -31.04 8.17 -17.59
N ILE A 52 -30.55 9.02 -16.71
CA ILE A 52 -29.22 9.61 -16.75
C ILE A 52 -28.34 8.93 -15.70
N THR A 53 -27.22 8.39 -16.14
CA THR A 53 -26.21 7.76 -15.29
C THR A 53 -24.94 8.58 -15.34
N GLY A 54 -24.18 8.63 -14.26
CA GLY A 54 -22.96 9.43 -14.22
C GLY A 54 -22.54 9.73 -12.79
N SER A 55 -21.53 10.58 -12.67
CA SER A 55 -21.01 10.99 -11.37
C SER A 55 -21.30 12.45 -11.13
N PHE A 56 -22.08 12.71 -10.10
CA PHE A 56 -22.64 14.01 -9.82
C PHE A 56 -22.41 14.36 -8.36
N GLY A 57 -22.08 15.62 -8.10
CA GLY A 57 -22.13 16.21 -6.77
C GLY A 57 -23.55 16.24 -6.22
N GLN A 58 -23.92 17.30 -5.52
CA GLN A 58 -25.28 17.42 -5.02
C GLN A 58 -26.24 17.73 -6.20
N ILE A 59 -27.15 16.80 -6.49
CA ILE A 59 -28.26 17.00 -7.43
C ILE A 59 -29.54 17.01 -6.60
N GLN A 60 -30.44 17.94 -6.91
CA GLN A 60 -31.75 18.07 -6.28
C GLN A 60 -32.85 17.64 -7.24
N GLU A 61 -33.89 17.00 -6.69
CA GLU A 61 -35.11 16.71 -7.43
C GLU A 61 -35.84 18.02 -7.76
N ASP A 62 -36.62 17.99 -8.83
CA ASP A 62 -37.35 19.10 -9.46
C ASP A 62 -36.48 20.22 -10.05
N GLU A 63 -35.16 20.09 -10.08
CA GLU A 63 -34.25 21.05 -10.72
C GLU A 63 -33.82 20.63 -12.12
N THR A 64 -33.58 21.63 -12.99
CA THR A 64 -33.14 21.40 -14.37
C THR A 64 -31.63 21.41 -14.47
N TYR A 65 -31.09 20.38 -15.11
CA TYR A 65 -29.67 20.24 -15.37
C TYR A 65 -29.44 19.96 -16.86
N ARG A 66 -28.29 20.41 -17.36
CA ARG A 66 -27.77 20.03 -18.67
C ARG A 66 -26.65 19.02 -18.48
N PHE A 67 -26.82 17.85 -19.06
CA PHE A 67 -25.90 16.73 -19.02
C PHE A 67 -25.24 16.58 -20.38
N PHE A 68 -23.93 16.39 -20.41
CA PHE A 68 -23.14 16.14 -21.62
C PHE A 68 -22.56 14.73 -21.55
N GLY A 69 -22.61 14.00 -22.66
CA GLY A 69 -22.17 12.61 -22.66
C GLY A 69 -22.67 11.84 -23.88
N GLN A 70 -22.98 10.56 -23.69
CA GLN A 70 -23.36 9.67 -24.80
C GLN A 70 -24.58 8.81 -24.46
N LEU A 71 -25.40 8.54 -25.48
CA LEU A 71 -26.47 7.55 -25.38
C LEU A 71 -25.87 6.14 -25.35
N THR A 72 -26.28 5.36 -24.36
CA THR A 72 -25.84 3.98 -24.14
C THR A 72 -27.06 3.08 -23.94
N ASP A 73 -27.09 1.94 -24.63
CA ASP A 73 -28.16 0.95 -24.47
C ASP A 73 -27.79 -0.06 -23.38
N HIS A 74 -28.53 -0.05 -22.26
CA HIS A 74 -28.28 -0.94 -21.14
C HIS A 74 -29.08 -2.25 -21.29
N PRO A 75 -28.44 -3.44 -21.25
CA PRO A 75 -29.07 -4.74 -21.56
C PRO A 75 -30.32 -5.11 -20.75
N LYS A 76 -30.54 -4.48 -19.60
CA LYS A 76 -31.69 -4.72 -18.70
C LYS A 76 -32.65 -3.53 -18.56
N PHE A 77 -32.20 -2.32 -18.88
CA PHE A 77 -32.91 -1.08 -18.52
C PHE A 77 -33.20 -0.18 -19.72
N GLY A 78 -32.81 -0.61 -20.93
CA GLY A 78 -33.03 0.13 -22.17
C GLY A 78 -32.08 1.31 -22.32
N MET A 79 -32.49 2.28 -23.13
CA MET A 79 -31.67 3.44 -23.49
C MET A 79 -31.42 4.35 -22.28
N GLN A 80 -30.17 4.69 -22.03
CA GLN A 80 -29.72 5.57 -20.95
C GLN A 80 -28.76 6.63 -21.48
N PHE A 81 -28.69 7.77 -20.82
CA PHE A 81 -27.70 8.81 -21.11
C PHE A 81 -26.57 8.73 -20.09
N ASN A 82 -25.39 8.32 -20.52
CA ASN A 82 -24.20 8.31 -19.66
C ASN A 82 -23.55 9.70 -19.70
N ALA A 83 -23.74 10.47 -18.64
CA ALA A 83 -23.25 11.83 -18.47
C ALA A 83 -21.79 11.83 -17.97
N GLU A 84 -20.92 12.44 -18.76
CA GLU A 84 -19.50 12.68 -18.43
C GLU A 84 -19.32 14.01 -17.69
N ARG A 85 -20.13 15.01 -18.08
CA ARG A 85 -20.17 16.35 -17.48
C ARG A 85 -21.62 16.74 -17.26
N TYR A 86 -21.86 17.60 -16.28
CA TYR A 86 -23.17 18.19 -16.06
C TYR A 86 -23.01 19.63 -15.60
N ARG A 87 -24.06 20.42 -15.76
CA ARG A 87 -24.19 21.73 -15.13
C ARG A 87 -25.64 21.95 -14.73
N GLN A 88 -25.88 22.60 -13.60
CA GLN A 88 -27.22 23.13 -13.32
C GLN A 88 -27.60 24.14 -14.40
N GLU A 89 -28.74 23.91 -15.05
CA GLU A 89 -29.23 24.85 -16.06
C GLU A 89 -29.87 26.01 -15.31
N LYS A 90 -29.18 27.17 -15.33
CA LYS A 90 -29.72 28.38 -14.73
C LYS A 90 -30.97 28.80 -15.50
N PRO A 91 -31.96 29.41 -14.83
CA PRO A 91 -33.07 30.00 -15.55
C PRO A 91 -32.54 31.14 -16.43
N THR A 92 -32.66 30.99 -17.75
CA THR A 92 -32.23 32.00 -18.74
C THR A 92 -33.35 32.96 -19.11
N SER A 93 -34.53 32.81 -18.52
CA SER A 93 -35.68 33.68 -18.73
C SER A 93 -35.99 34.49 -17.48
N ALA A 94 -36.44 35.73 -17.66
CA ALA A 94 -36.84 36.61 -16.56
C ALA A 94 -37.84 35.94 -15.60
N GLU A 95 -38.81 35.18 -16.14
CA GLU A 95 -39.79 34.42 -15.33
C GLU A 95 -39.13 33.28 -14.52
N GLY A 96 -38.16 32.60 -15.10
CA GLY A 96 -37.42 31.54 -14.43
C GLY A 96 -36.54 32.06 -13.29
N VAL A 97 -35.89 33.21 -13.47
CA VAL A 97 -35.07 33.83 -12.42
C VAL A 97 -35.94 34.31 -11.27
N ILE A 98 -37.14 34.82 -11.57
CA ILE A 98 -38.14 35.19 -10.56
C ILE A 98 -38.57 33.97 -9.75
N ALA A 99 -38.88 32.86 -10.41
CA ALA A 99 -39.27 31.61 -9.74
C ALA A 99 -38.15 31.07 -8.85
N TYR A 100 -36.91 31.10 -9.33
CA TYR A 100 -35.74 30.63 -8.58
C TYR A 100 -35.50 31.45 -7.31
N LEU A 101 -35.42 32.78 -7.42
CA LEU A 101 -35.17 33.68 -6.29
C LEU A 101 -36.32 33.76 -5.28
N SER A 102 -37.54 33.39 -5.68
CA SER A 102 -38.71 33.36 -4.80
C SER A 102 -39.09 31.96 -4.29
N SER A 103 -38.24 30.97 -4.55
CA SER A 103 -38.41 29.61 -4.04
C SER A 103 -38.11 29.53 -2.54
N ASP A 104 -38.50 28.40 -1.93
CA ASP A 104 -38.27 28.12 -0.51
C ASP A 104 -36.76 28.10 -0.14
N LYS A 105 -35.88 28.06 -1.15
CA LYS A 105 -34.42 28.19 -1.00
C LYS A 105 -33.97 29.55 -0.49
N PHE A 106 -34.78 30.60 -0.64
CA PHE A 106 -34.40 31.96 -0.22
C PHE A 106 -35.35 32.50 0.86
N PRO A 107 -35.18 32.08 2.13
CA PRO A 107 -36.04 32.50 3.23
C PRO A 107 -36.12 34.03 3.34
N GLY A 108 -37.32 34.57 3.17
CA GLY A 108 -37.58 36.02 3.24
C GLY A 108 -37.48 36.78 1.92
N ILE A 109 -37.23 36.09 0.79
CA ILE A 109 -37.31 36.65 -0.57
C ILE A 109 -38.63 36.21 -1.21
N GLY A 110 -39.61 37.12 -1.24
CA GLY A 110 -40.90 36.86 -1.89
C GLY A 110 -40.88 37.21 -3.38
N LYS A 111 -41.89 36.75 -4.12
CA LYS A 111 -42.06 36.98 -5.57
C LYS A 111 -41.86 38.45 -6.00
N LYS A 112 -42.41 39.42 -5.24
CA LYS A 112 -42.23 40.86 -5.52
C LYS A 112 -40.78 41.33 -5.39
N THR A 113 -40.03 40.75 -4.46
CA THR A 113 -38.60 41.06 -4.27
C THR A 113 -37.78 40.47 -5.42
N ALA A 114 -38.05 39.22 -5.80
CA ALA A 114 -37.44 38.58 -6.95
C ALA A 114 -37.73 39.32 -8.27
N GLU A 115 -38.98 39.76 -8.50
CA GLU A 115 -39.37 40.61 -9.63
C GLU A 115 -38.59 41.94 -9.65
N THR A 116 -38.32 42.52 -8.49
CA THR A 116 -37.56 43.79 -8.38
C THR A 116 -36.09 43.59 -8.73
N ILE A 117 -35.49 42.47 -8.31
CA ILE A 117 -34.11 42.09 -8.66
C ILE A 117 -34.01 41.89 -10.17
N VAL A 118 -34.88 41.08 -10.76
CA VAL A 118 -34.86 40.78 -12.21
C VAL A 118 -35.17 42.02 -13.06
N LYS A 119 -36.06 42.91 -12.60
CA LYS A 119 -36.34 44.17 -13.29
C LYS A 119 -35.14 45.11 -13.37
N LEU A 120 -34.22 45.03 -12.39
CA LEU A 120 -33.07 45.94 -12.30
C LEU A 120 -31.79 45.32 -12.86
N LEU A 121 -31.62 44.01 -12.73
CA LEU A 121 -30.41 43.27 -13.12
C LEU A 121 -30.58 42.46 -14.41
N GLY A 122 -31.81 42.30 -14.90
CA GLY A 122 -32.12 41.52 -16.09
C GLY A 122 -32.26 40.02 -15.82
N ASP A 123 -32.32 39.28 -16.91
CA ASP A 123 -32.26 37.82 -17.01
C ASP A 123 -30.93 37.22 -16.50
N ASP A 124 -29.82 37.97 -16.57
CA ASP A 124 -28.51 37.54 -16.05
C ASP A 124 -28.28 37.89 -14.55
N ALA A 125 -29.34 38.16 -13.78
CA ALA A 125 -29.22 38.65 -12.40
C ALA A 125 -28.37 37.72 -11.51
N ILE A 126 -28.50 36.40 -11.66
CA ILE A 126 -27.77 35.41 -10.85
C ILE A 126 -26.27 35.49 -11.13
N ASP A 127 -25.86 35.67 -12.39
CA ASP A 127 -24.46 35.74 -12.79
C ASP A 127 -23.80 37.04 -12.35
N GLN A 128 -24.52 38.16 -12.45
CA GLN A 128 -24.05 39.44 -11.94
C GLN A 128 -23.86 39.44 -10.41
N ILE A 129 -24.78 38.81 -9.67
CA ILE A 129 -24.66 38.68 -8.20
C ILE A 129 -23.48 37.80 -7.80
N ASN A 130 -23.20 36.74 -8.58
CA ASN A 130 -22.09 35.82 -8.31
C ASN A 130 -20.72 36.46 -8.61
N ALA A 131 -20.65 37.31 -9.63
CA ALA A 131 -19.44 38.03 -10.01
C ALA A 131 -19.15 39.24 -9.11
N ASP A 132 -20.20 39.97 -8.69
CA ASP A 132 -20.07 41.16 -7.84
C ASP A 132 -21.29 41.31 -6.90
N GLU A 133 -21.07 41.03 -5.61
CA GLU A 133 -22.10 41.12 -4.57
C GLU A 133 -22.61 42.56 -4.35
N THR A 134 -21.83 43.58 -4.73
CA THR A 134 -22.20 44.99 -4.55
C THR A 134 -23.35 45.42 -5.45
N VAL A 135 -23.64 44.64 -6.49
CA VAL A 135 -24.76 44.86 -7.41
C VAL A 135 -26.11 44.79 -6.68
N LEU A 136 -26.22 43.98 -5.61
CA LEU A 136 -27.42 43.90 -4.77
C LEU A 136 -27.69 45.18 -3.94
N ALA A 137 -26.69 46.06 -3.77
CA ALA A 137 -26.89 47.33 -3.08
C ALA A 137 -27.77 48.30 -3.87
N LYS A 138 -27.87 48.11 -5.20
CA LYS A 138 -28.68 48.95 -6.11
C LYS A 138 -30.16 48.55 -6.13
N VAL A 139 -30.53 47.42 -5.50
CA VAL A 139 -31.90 46.90 -5.48
C VAL A 139 -32.71 47.57 -4.35
N PRO A 140 -33.78 48.33 -4.66
CA PRO A 140 -34.59 49.00 -3.66
C PRO A 140 -35.31 47.99 -2.74
N GLY A 141 -35.20 48.16 -1.42
CA GLY A 141 -35.94 47.36 -0.43
C GLY A 141 -35.26 46.05 0.01
N LEU A 142 -34.02 45.77 -0.42
CA LEU A 142 -33.20 44.68 0.13
C LEU A 142 -32.44 45.15 1.38
N ASN A 143 -32.74 44.55 2.54
CA ASN A 143 -31.92 44.75 3.75
C ASN A 143 -30.66 43.86 3.70
N ASP A 144 -29.66 44.18 4.53
CA ASP A 144 -28.38 43.48 4.46
C ASP A 144 -28.48 41.98 4.80
N LYS A 145 -29.38 41.59 5.71
CA LYS A 145 -29.68 40.18 5.99
C LYS A 145 -30.20 39.42 4.77
N LYS A 146 -31.06 40.02 3.95
CA LYS A 146 -31.58 39.41 2.72
C LYS A 146 -30.51 39.32 1.63
N LYS A 147 -29.60 40.31 1.55
CA LYS A 147 -28.45 40.25 0.64
C LYS A 147 -27.53 39.08 0.99
N GLU A 148 -27.20 38.92 2.27
CA GLU A 148 -26.38 37.80 2.76
C GLU A 148 -27.04 36.45 2.45
N VAL A 149 -28.36 36.30 2.66
CA VAL A 149 -29.08 35.06 2.33
C VAL A 149 -28.99 34.74 0.84
N ILE A 150 -29.16 35.73 -0.04
CA ILE A 150 -29.05 35.54 -1.50
C ILE A 150 -27.64 35.13 -1.89
N VAL A 151 -26.61 35.83 -1.42
CA VAL A 151 -25.20 35.55 -1.74
C VAL A 151 -24.79 34.18 -1.21
N ASN A 152 -25.13 33.86 0.05
CA ASN A 152 -24.76 32.60 0.68
C ASN A 152 -25.44 31.40 0.00
N MET A 153 -26.71 31.50 -0.39
CA MET A 153 -27.40 30.41 -1.10
C MET A 153 -26.90 30.20 -2.53
N ILE A 154 -26.57 31.28 -3.24
CA ILE A 154 -25.99 31.20 -4.59
C ILE A 154 -24.56 30.62 -4.53
N ARG A 155 -23.77 30.94 -3.50
CA ARG A 155 -22.41 30.38 -3.32
C ARG A 155 -22.43 28.93 -2.83
N SER A 156 -23.31 28.58 -1.88
CA SER A 156 -23.35 27.25 -1.27
C SER A 156 -23.78 26.13 -2.23
N SER A 157 -24.67 26.44 -3.16
CA SER A 157 -25.19 25.45 -4.12
C SER A 157 -24.23 25.18 -5.30
N ASN A 158 -23.21 26.03 -5.52
CA ASN A 158 -22.30 25.97 -6.68
C ASN A 158 -20.88 25.47 -6.37
N GLY A 159 -20.47 25.36 -5.10
CA GLY A 159 -19.07 25.06 -4.74
C GLY A 159 -18.64 23.63 -5.09
N MET A 160 -19.37 22.64 -4.60
CA MET A 160 -19.04 21.21 -4.78
C MET A 160 -19.13 20.77 -6.25
N GLU A 161 -20.13 21.24 -6.97
CA GLU A 161 -20.33 20.94 -8.39
C GLU A 161 -19.16 21.46 -9.24
N LYS A 162 -18.75 22.72 -9.04
CA LYS A 162 -17.59 23.29 -9.73
C LYS A 162 -16.32 22.51 -9.49
N ILE A 163 -16.11 22.02 -8.26
CA ILE A 163 -14.94 21.23 -7.91
C ILE A 163 -14.98 19.87 -8.60
N ILE A 164 -16.11 19.17 -8.57
CA ILE A 164 -16.24 17.84 -9.22
C ILE A 164 -16.11 17.96 -10.73
N ILE A 165 -16.70 18.98 -11.35
CA ILE A 165 -16.53 19.26 -12.78
C ILE A 165 -15.08 19.55 -13.09
N GLY A 166 -14.42 20.44 -12.33
CA GLY A 166 -13.01 20.75 -12.52
C GLY A 166 -12.10 19.53 -12.37
N LEU A 167 -12.36 18.66 -11.39
CA LEU A 167 -11.61 17.42 -11.20
C LEU A 167 -11.82 16.43 -12.37
N ASN A 168 -13.05 16.30 -12.87
CA ASN A 168 -13.33 15.47 -14.04
C ASN A 168 -12.67 16.05 -15.30
N ASP A 169 -12.60 17.38 -15.44
CA ASP A 169 -11.91 18.05 -16.54
C ASP A 169 -10.39 17.83 -16.51
N PHE A 170 -9.82 17.70 -15.31
CA PHE A 170 -8.44 17.25 -15.11
C PHE A 170 -8.25 15.73 -15.33
N GLY A 171 -9.31 15.00 -15.69
CA GLY A 171 -9.25 13.57 -15.98
C GLY A 171 -9.29 12.67 -14.74
N PHE A 172 -9.69 13.19 -13.57
CA PHE A 172 -9.90 12.35 -12.39
C PHE A 172 -11.22 11.59 -12.51
N GLY A 173 -11.16 10.26 -12.36
CA GLY A 173 -12.37 9.45 -12.22
C GLY A 173 -13.10 9.76 -10.92
N SER A 174 -14.40 9.48 -10.88
CA SER A 174 -15.33 9.90 -9.82
C SER A 174 -14.93 9.52 -8.40
N ARG A 175 -14.31 8.34 -8.23
CA ARG A 175 -13.80 7.90 -6.93
C ARG A 175 -12.60 8.72 -6.47
N LEU A 176 -11.69 9.03 -7.39
CA LEU A 176 -10.51 9.83 -7.07
C LEU A 176 -10.90 11.29 -6.86
N ALA A 177 -11.83 11.80 -7.67
CA ALA A 177 -12.43 13.12 -7.45
C ALA A 177 -13.10 13.23 -6.07
N TYR A 178 -13.81 12.19 -5.63
CA TYR A 178 -14.35 12.10 -4.28
C TYR A 178 -13.25 12.16 -3.21
N THR A 179 -12.18 11.37 -3.35
CA THR A 179 -11.06 11.38 -2.38
C THR A 179 -10.36 12.74 -2.31
N ILE A 180 -10.12 13.38 -3.45
CA ILE A 180 -9.50 14.71 -3.51
C ILE A 180 -10.41 15.74 -2.84
N TYR A 181 -11.70 15.75 -3.19
CA TYR A 181 -12.68 16.65 -2.57
C TYR A 181 -12.83 16.41 -1.06
N GLN A 182 -12.84 15.16 -0.60
CA GLN A 182 -12.89 14.86 0.84
C GLN A 182 -11.70 15.44 1.60
N THR A 183 -10.53 15.48 0.95
CA THR A 183 -9.28 15.94 1.56
C THR A 183 -9.21 17.46 1.64
N TYR A 184 -9.51 18.17 0.55
CA TYR A 184 -9.32 19.62 0.46
C TYR A 184 -10.61 20.44 0.48
N GLN A 185 -11.76 19.79 0.32
CA GLN A 185 -13.08 20.42 0.33
C GLN A 185 -13.12 21.64 -0.62
N ALA A 186 -13.52 22.81 -0.13
CA ALA A 186 -13.66 24.03 -0.91
C ALA A 186 -12.34 24.54 -1.54
N GLU A 187 -11.19 24.21 -0.95
CA GLU A 187 -9.86 24.68 -1.36
C GLU A 187 -9.26 23.85 -2.51
N THR A 188 -9.93 22.76 -2.91
CA THR A 188 -9.42 21.80 -3.90
C THR A 188 -8.90 22.45 -5.18
N LEU A 189 -9.66 23.37 -5.80
CA LEU A 189 -9.26 23.98 -7.07
C LEU A 189 -8.11 24.97 -6.90
N GLU A 190 -8.07 25.68 -5.77
CA GLU A 190 -7.00 26.64 -5.44
C GLU A 190 -5.67 25.91 -5.25
N ILE A 191 -5.66 24.85 -4.45
CA ILE A 191 -4.48 24.01 -4.23
C ILE A 191 -3.96 23.42 -5.55
N ILE A 192 -4.84 22.92 -6.41
CA ILE A 192 -4.43 22.38 -7.72
C ILE A 192 -3.86 23.46 -8.63
N GLN A 193 -4.39 24.68 -8.58
CA GLN A 193 -3.91 25.81 -9.38
C GLN A 193 -2.55 26.32 -8.88
N GLU A 194 -2.33 26.36 -7.57
CA GLU A 194 -1.07 26.82 -6.97
C GLU A 194 0.03 25.76 -7.04
N ASN A 195 -0.28 24.52 -6.69
CA ASN A 195 0.67 23.41 -6.70
C ASN A 195 -0.03 22.06 -6.97
N PRO A 196 -0.19 21.67 -8.24
CA PRO A 196 -0.83 20.40 -8.61
C PRO A 196 -0.06 19.16 -8.12
N TYR A 197 1.22 19.30 -7.78
CA TYR A 197 2.04 18.20 -7.28
C TYR A 197 1.75 17.86 -5.81
N GLN A 198 1.09 18.74 -5.05
CA GLN A 198 0.64 18.44 -3.68
C GLN A 198 -0.30 17.21 -3.65
N LEU A 199 -1.03 16.96 -4.74
CA LEU A 199 -1.85 15.77 -4.91
C LEU A 199 -1.07 14.46 -4.76
N ILE A 200 0.23 14.43 -5.09
CA ILE A 200 1.09 13.24 -4.96
C ILE A 200 1.36 12.93 -3.49
N GLU A 201 1.51 13.97 -2.66
CA GLU A 201 1.84 13.81 -1.24
C GLU A 201 0.61 13.45 -0.39
N ASP A 202 -0.52 14.08 -0.68
CA ASP A 202 -1.70 14.01 0.20
C ASP A 202 -2.68 12.89 -0.16
N ILE A 203 -2.70 12.46 -1.44
CA ILE A 203 -3.70 11.54 -1.99
C ILE A 203 -3.05 10.25 -2.51
N ASP A 204 -3.41 9.12 -1.92
CA ASP A 204 -2.96 7.82 -2.37
C ASP A 204 -3.41 7.53 -3.83
N ASN A 205 -2.52 6.91 -4.60
CA ASN A 205 -2.74 6.49 -6.01
C ASN A 205 -2.74 7.62 -7.06
N ILE A 206 -2.23 8.81 -6.73
CA ILE A 206 -1.90 9.84 -7.73
C ILE A 206 -0.40 9.76 -8.04
N GLY A 207 -0.07 9.23 -9.21
CA GLY A 207 1.33 9.17 -9.68
C GLY A 207 1.80 10.49 -10.29
N PHE A 208 3.12 10.70 -10.32
CA PHE A 208 3.75 11.91 -10.83
C PHE A 208 3.24 12.32 -12.22
N LYS A 209 3.17 11.39 -13.16
CA LYS A 209 2.72 11.66 -14.54
C LYS A 209 1.34 12.30 -14.64
N LYS A 210 0.40 11.92 -13.77
CA LYS A 210 -0.95 12.52 -13.79
C LYS A 210 -0.92 13.96 -13.29
N ALA A 211 -0.26 14.21 -12.17
CA ALA A 211 -0.09 15.56 -11.63
C ALA A 211 0.69 16.45 -12.62
N ASP A 212 1.69 15.88 -13.30
CA ASP A 212 2.52 16.61 -14.25
C ASP A 212 1.79 17.00 -15.53
N VAL A 213 0.84 16.18 -16.01
CA VAL A 213 -0.07 16.54 -17.12
C VAL A 213 -1.00 17.70 -16.72
N ILE A 214 -1.50 17.69 -15.48
CA ILE A 214 -2.34 18.79 -14.98
C ILE A 214 -1.52 20.07 -14.88
N ALA A 215 -0.31 20.00 -14.32
CA ALA A 215 0.60 21.12 -14.25
C ALA A 215 0.94 21.69 -15.64
N GLU A 216 1.08 20.83 -16.66
CA GLU A 216 1.32 21.26 -18.03
C GLU A 216 0.14 22.06 -18.59
N ASN A 217 -1.08 21.54 -18.39
CA ASN A 217 -2.32 22.22 -18.80
C ASN A 217 -2.54 23.56 -18.09
N LEU A 218 -2.03 23.70 -16.85
CA LEU A 218 -2.06 24.94 -16.08
C LEU A 218 -0.92 25.91 -16.45
N GLY A 219 0.00 25.52 -17.34
CA GLY A 219 1.08 26.37 -17.82
C GLY A 219 2.36 26.38 -16.98
N PHE A 220 2.57 25.38 -16.10
CA PHE A 220 3.81 25.26 -15.35
C PHE A 220 4.99 24.86 -16.27
N ALA A 221 6.10 25.59 -16.14
CA ALA A 221 7.33 25.34 -16.91
C ALA A 221 7.89 23.93 -16.62
N ALA A 222 8.49 23.31 -17.65
CA ALA A 222 9.05 21.97 -17.57
C ALA A 222 10.27 21.88 -16.62
N ASP A 223 10.99 22.97 -16.42
CA ASP A 223 12.14 23.11 -15.51
C ASP A 223 11.77 23.84 -14.21
N SER A 224 10.48 23.98 -13.90
CA SER A 224 10.04 24.67 -12.69
C SER A 224 10.56 23.96 -11.41
N PRO A 225 11.05 24.72 -10.40
CA PRO A 225 11.56 24.14 -9.15
C PRO A 225 10.55 23.22 -8.47
N GLY A 226 9.28 23.62 -8.39
CA GLY A 226 8.22 22.81 -7.78
C GLY A 226 8.01 21.46 -8.47
N ARG A 227 8.12 21.40 -9.81
CA ARG A 227 8.05 20.14 -10.57
C ARG A 227 9.23 19.23 -10.26
N ILE A 228 10.44 19.79 -10.23
CA ILE A 228 11.67 19.02 -9.94
C ILE A 228 11.62 18.50 -8.50
N GLN A 229 11.26 19.34 -7.53
CA GLN A 229 11.12 18.95 -6.13
C GLN A 229 10.10 17.81 -5.95
N ALA A 230 8.94 17.93 -6.60
CA ALA A 230 7.92 16.88 -6.58
C ALA A 230 8.43 15.57 -7.21
N ALA A 231 9.19 15.66 -8.30
CA ALA A 231 9.81 14.49 -8.92
C ALA A 231 10.83 13.82 -8.00
N ILE A 232 11.67 14.60 -7.30
CA ILE A 232 12.63 14.08 -6.33
C ILE A 232 11.89 13.34 -5.21
N LEU A 233 10.87 13.96 -4.60
CA LEU A 233 10.09 13.33 -3.54
C LEU A 233 9.39 12.04 -4.02
N PHE A 234 8.84 12.05 -5.23
CA PHE A 234 8.27 10.87 -5.86
C PHE A 234 9.33 9.77 -6.08
N SER A 235 10.49 10.12 -6.63
CA SER A 235 11.57 9.16 -6.91
C SER A 235 12.20 8.59 -5.64
N VAL A 236 12.38 9.38 -4.57
CA VAL A 236 12.83 8.84 -3.27
C VAL A 236 11.81 7.83 -2.74
N ASN A 237 10.51 8.15 -2.80
CA ASN A 237 9.45 7.24 -2.37
C ASN A 237 9.45 5.95 -3.21
N GLU A 238 9.54 6.03 -4.53
CA GLU A 238 9.57 4.84 -5.39
C GLU A 238 10.82 3.97 -5.14
N LEU A 239 12.00 4.58 -5.02
CA LEU A 239 13.26 3.85 -4.74
C LEU A 239 13.25 3.19 -3.35
N CYS A 240 12.69 3.87 -2.34
CA CYS A 240 12.58 3.32 -0.99
C CYS A 240 11.49 2.26 -0.90
N LEU A 241 10.26 2.58 -1.30
CA LEU A 241 9.10 1.70 -1.13
C LEU A 241 9.07 0.55 -2.14
N GLY A 242 9.49 0.79 -3.40
CA GLY A 242 9.47 -0.22 -4.45
C GLY A 242 10.45 -1.37 -4.20
N GLU A 243 11.62 -1.07 -3.64
CA GLU A 243 12.63 -2.09 -3.29
C GLU A 243 12.59 -2.51 -1.81
N GLY A 244 11.86 -1.76 -0.98
CA GLY A 244 11.81 -1.93 0.47
C GLY A 244 13.05 -1.38 1.19
N ASN A 245 13.77 -0.44 0.60
CA ASN A 245 14.87 0.28 1.23
C ASN A 245 14.34 1.36 2.20
N THR A 246 15.15 1.76 3.19
CA THR A 246 14.83 2.91 4.05
C THR A 246 15.53 4.20 3.64
N TYR A 247 16.55 4.09 2.78
CA TYR A 247 17.27 5.20 2.17
C TYR A 247 17.68 4.90 0.74
N THR A 248 18.11 5.95 0.03
CA THR A 248 18.79 5.86 -1.25
C THR A 248 20.07 6.70 -1.25
N LEU A 249 20.90 6.55 -2.28
CA LEU A 249 22.07 7.38 -2.51
C LEU A 249 21.74 8.49 -3.52
N ALA A 250 22.55 9.56 -3.54
CA ALA A 250 22.33 10.70 -4.42
C ALA A 250 22.30 10.31 -5.91
N GLU A 251 23.26 9.52 -6.39
CA GLU A 251 23.35 9.17 -7.81
C GLU A 251 22.14 8.38 -8.35
N PRO A 252 21.70 7.26 -7.72
CA PRO A 252 20.47 6.58 -8.12
C PRO A 252 19.24 7.48 -8.10
N LEU A 253 19.14 8.35 -7.09
CA LEU A 253 18.02 9.29 -6.95
C LEU A 253 17.99 10.29 -8.11
N LEU A 254 19.12 10.93 -8.41
CA LEU A 254 19.22 11.91 -9.50
C LEU A 254 18.87 11.26 -10.84
N ASN A 255 19.41 10.08 -11.12
CA ASN A 255 19.15 9.35 -12.37
C ASN A 255 17.67 8.98 -12.53
N GLU A 256 17.03 8.44 -11.48
CA GLU A 256 15.61 8.10 -11.57
C GLU A 256 14.73 9.36 -11.64
N THR A 257 15.12 10.45 -10.98
CA THR A 257 14.38 11.72 -11.04
C THR A 257 14.40 12.31 -12.44
N VAL A 258 15.57 12.39 -13.08
CA VAL A 258 15.71 12.87 -14.47
C VAL A 258 14.86 12.01 -15.41
N LYS A 259 14.95 10.69 -15.27
CA LYS A 259 14.16 9.75 -16.07
C LYS A 259 12.65 9.97 -15.90
N VAL A 260 12.15 10.12 -14.67
CA VAL A 260 10.72 10.39 -14.41
C VAL A 260 10.28 11.72 -15.03
N LEU A 261 11.10 12.78 -14.92
CA LEU A 261 10.82 14.08 -15.51
C LEU A 261 10.74 14.01 -17.05
N GLU A 262 11.69 13.32 -17.68
CA GLU A 262 11.81 13.20 -19.16
C GLU A 262 10.80 12.21 -19.77
N GLU A 263 10.42 11.14 -19.06
CA GLU A 263 9.38 10.21 -19.49
C GLU A 263 7.96 10.81 -19.37
N SER A 264 7.79 11.78 -18.47
CA SER A 264 6.53 12.48 -18.27
C SER A 264 6.31 13.56 -19.33
N ARG A 265 7.32 14.42 -19.55
CA ARG A 265 7.34 15.41 -20.64
C ARG A 265 8.63 15.27 -21.42
N ALA A 266 8.55 15.31 -22.75
CA ALA A 266 9.70 15.25 -23.64
C ALA A 266 10.54 16.54 -23.60
N PHE A 267 11.17 16.81 -22.46
CA PHE A 267 11.98 17.99 -22.17
C PHE A 267 13.21 17.55 -21.37
N ILE A 268 14.39 17.85 -21.89
CA ILE A 268 15.67 17.46 -21.28
C ILE A 268 15.91 18.34 -20.05
N ILE A 269 16.18 17.71 -18.91
CA ILE A 269 16.46 18.42 -17.65
C ILE A 269 17.96 18.34 -17.35
N GLU A 270 18.56 19.49 -17.05
CA GLU A 270 19.96 19.52 -16.62
C GLU A 270 20.11 18.87 -15.22
N PRO A 271 21.00 17.87 -15.04
CA PRO A 271 21.18 17.20 -13.76
C PRO A 271 21.57 18.14 -12.61
N ASP A 272 22.28 19.23 -12.90
CA ASP A 272 22.69 20.23 -11.91
C ASP A 272 21.49 20.95 -11.29
N LEU A 273 20.41 21.15 -12.04
CA LEU A 273 19.16 21.71 -11.49
C LEU A 273 18.51 20.74 -10.51
N VAL A 274 18.50 19.44 -10.83
CA VAL A 274 17.97 18.41 -9.93
C VAL A 274 18.79 18.31 -8.66
N ALA A 275 20.13 18.35 -8.77
CA ALA A 275 21.01 18.36 -7.61
C ALA A 275 20.80 19.59 -6.72
N LYS A 276 20.61 20.78 -7.32
CA LYS A 276 20.30 22.01 -6.59
C LYS A 276 18.97 21.89 -5.83
N GLU A 277 17.91 21.42 -6.48
CA GLU A 277 16.61 21.29 -5.83
C GLU A 277 16.59 20.18 -4.77
N LEU A 278 17.42 19.14 -4.91
CA LEU A 278 17.63 18.15 -3.85
C LEU A 278 18.23 18.81 -2.59
N LEU A 279 19.22 19.68 -2.75
CA LEU A 279 19.80 20.42 -1.62
C LEU A 279 18.76 21.32 -0.95
N ASN A 280 17.93 22.03 -1.73
CA ASN A 280 16.83 22.84 -1.20
C ASN A 280 15.85 21.98 -0.35
N LEU A 281 15.48 20.79 -0.82
CA LEU A 281 14.60 19.87 -0.07
C LEU A 281 15.21 19.40 1.25
N ILE A 282 16.54 19.23 1.30
CA ILE A 282 17.27 18.88 2.51
C ILE A 282 17.31 20.08 3.48
N GLU A 283 17.59 21.28 2.98
CA GLU A 283 17.58 22.52 3.77
C GLU A 283 16.18 22.82 4.36
N GLU A 284 15.13 22.56 3.58
CA GLU A 284 13.72 22.66 4.02
C GLU A 284 13.29 21.53 4.97
N ASN A 285 14.16 20.56 5.29
CA ASN A 285 13.88 19.39 6.12
C ASN A 285 12.73 18.50 5.60
N LYS A 286 12.47 18.52 4.28
CA LYS A 286 11.54 17.59 3.62
C LYS A 286 12.21 16.23 3.40
N LEU A 287 13.50 16.25 3.08
CA LEU A 287 14.38 15.08 3.05
C LEU A 287 15.46 15.23 4.13
N ILE A 288 15.99 14.10 4.58
CA ILE A 288 17.12 14.06 5.51
C ILE A 288 18.32 13.46 4.80
N GLU A 289 19.46 14.14 4.88
CA GLU A 289 20.75 13.61 4.48
C GLU A 289 21.54 13.25 5.74
N ASP A 290 22.11 12.05 5.76
CA ASP A 290 22.97 11.57 6.85
C ASP A 290 24.03 10.64 6.26
N ASN A 291 25.30 11.06 6.33
CA ASN A 291 26.46 10.31 5.81
C ASN A 291 26.29 9.87 4.34
N HIS A 292 25.90 10.80 3.46
CA HIS A 292 25.63 10.58 2.03
C HIS A 292 24.42 9.69 1.72
N LYS A 293 23.60 9.36 2.73
CA LYS A 293 22.36 8.60 2.58
C LYS A 293 21.18 9.56 2.67
N ILE A 294 20.23 9.43 1.74
CA ILE A 294 19.07 10.31 1.63
C ILE A 294 17.83 9.53 2.08
N TYR A 295 17.08 10.12 3.02
CA TYR A 295 15.92 9.52 3.64
C TYR A 295 14.68 10.38 3.48
N ILE A 296 13.53 9.70 3.47
CA ILE A 296 12.27 10.30 3.85
C ILE A 296 12.28 10.47 5.37
N LYS A 297 11.84 11.64 5.85
CA LYS A 297 11.83 12.00 7.27
C LYS A 297 11.19 10.95 8.17
N SER A 298 10.06 10.37 7.75
CA SER A 298 9.34 9.36 8.52
C SER A 298 10.14 8.06 8.69
N LEU A 299 10.87 7.61 7.67
CA LEU A 299 11.72 6.42 7.73
C LEU A 299 12.97 6.67 8.57
N TYR A 300 13.58 7.84 8.41
CA TYR A 300 14.70 8.25 9.26
C TYR A 300 14.29 8.28 10.74
N ALA A 301 13.17 8.93 11.08
CA ALA A 301 12.67 8.94 12.45
C ALA A 301 12.34 7.53 12.96
N ALA A 302 11.80 6.66 12.09
CA ALA A 302 11.41 5.31 12.46
C ALA A 302 12.59 4.40 12.82
N GLU A 303 13.69 4.35 12.05
CA GLU A 303 14.82 3.50 12.47
C GLU A 303 15.51 4.03 13.74
N TRP A 304 15.55 5.35 13.94
CA TRP A 304 16.05 5.94 15.19
C TRP A 304 15.14 5.59 16.38
N GLY A 305 13.82 5.66 16.17
CA GLY A 305 12.84 5.30 17.19
C GLY A 305 12.90 3.83 17.58
N ILE A 306 13.10 2.91 16.62
CA ILE A 306 13.36 1.49 16.89
C ILE A 306 14.64 1.34 17.72
N ALA A 307 15.76 1.92 17.26
CA ALA A 307 17.05 1.78 17.96
C ALA A 307 16.99 2.32 19.40
N THR A 308 16.33 3.46 19.59
CA THR A 308 16.13 4.09 20.90
C THR A 308 15.26 3.21 21.80
N SER A 309 14.15 2.67 21.27
CA SER A 309 13.25 1.81 22.04
C SER A 309 13.89 0.49 22.43
N VAL A 310 14.67 -0.13 21.52
CA VAL A 310 15.46 -1.33 21.83
C VAL A 310 16.47 -1.04 22.93
N LYS A 311 17.22 0.06 22.85
CA LYS A 311 18.17 0.46 23.91
C LYS A 311 17.46 0.72 25.23
N ARG A 312 16.29 1.37 25.21
CA ARG A 312 15.44 1.59 26.41
C ARG A 312 15.06 0.27 27.07
N LEU A 313 14.57 -0.70 26.30
CA LEU A 313 14.18 -2.04 26.81
C LEU A 313 15.39 -2.83 27.32
N MET A 314 16.55 -2.63 26.71
CA MET A 314 17.81 -3.26 27.11
C MET A 314 18.58 -2.50 28.21
N LYS A 315 18.13 -1.30 28.62
CA LYS A 315 18.87 -0.40 29.54
C LYS A 315 19.06 -1.02 30.93
N ASN A 316 18.11 -1.84 31.37
CA ASN A 316 18.24 -2.69 32.54
C ASN A 316 18.71 -4.08 32.07
N SER A 317 19.93 -4.17 31.54
CA SER A 317 20.51 -5.42 31.01
C SER A 317 20.73 -6.52 32.05
N GLU A 318 20.30 -6.30 33.29
CA GLU A 318 20.24 -7.36 34.29
C GLU A 318 19.17 -8.36 33.88
N LYS A 319 19.59 -9.62 33.74
CA LYS A 319 18.66 -10.73 33.49
C LYS A 319 17.54 -10.69 34.52
N ILE A 320 16.31 -10.91 34.07
CA ILE A 320 15.15 -11.07 34.94
C ILE A 320 15.47 -12.22 35.90
N GLN A 321 15.44 -11.92 37.20
CA GLN A 321 15.85 -12.86 38.23
C GLN A 321 14.66 -13.62 38.79
N TYR A 322 14.76 -14.95 38.80
CA TYR A 322 13.82 -15.85 39.46
C TYR A 322 14.52 -16.65 40.56
N PRO A 323 14.97 -16.02 41.66
CA PRO A 323 15.80 -16.68 42.68
C PRO A 323 15.11 -17.85 43.38
N ALA A 324 13.77 -17.87 43.42
CA ALA A 324 12.99 -18.96 43.99
C ALA A 324 12.82 -20.18 43.06
N HIS A 325 13.13 -20.05 41.77
CA HIS A 325 12.87 -21.08 40.76
C HIS A 325 14.16 -21.58 40.13
N ASN A 326 14.23 -22.90 39.92
CA ASN A 326 15.27 -23.49 39.09
C ASN A 326 14.65 -23.77 37.71
N ILE A 327 14.99 -22.92 36.74
CA ILE A 327 14.40 -22.93 35.39
C ILE A 327 14.48 -24.32 34.75
N GLN A 328 15.63 -24.99 34.83
CA GLN A 328 15.80 -26.35 34.29
C GLN A 328 14.88 -27.38 34.92
N LYS A 329 14.61 -27.27 36.22
CA LYS A 329 13.69 -28.18 36.90
C LYS A 329 12.24 -27.94 36.47
N GLU A 330 11.85 -26.68 36.29
CA GLU A 330 10.50 -26.34 35.83
C GLU A 330 10.29 -26.78 34.37
N ILE A 331 11.27 -26.58 33.47
CA ILE A 331 11.21 -27.11 32.10
C ILE A 331 10.98 -28.63 32.11
N ARG A 332 11.70 -29.39 32.94
CA ARG A 332 11.49 -30.84 33.05
C ARG A 332 10.10 -31.23 33.59
N LYS A 333 9.49 -30.41 34.45
CA LYS A 333 8.11 -30.64 34.89
C LYS A 333 7.13 -30.36 33.76
N MET A 334 7.37 -29.29 33.02
CA MET A 334 6.59 -28.90 31.85
C MET A 334 6.63 -29.98 30.76
N GLU A 335 7.82 -30.51 30.42
CA GLU A 335 7.99 -31.64 29.49
C GLU A 335 7.11 -32.84 29.88
N LYS A 336 7.12 -33.20 31.17
CA LYS A 336 6.28 -34.29 31.69
C LYS A 336 4.79 -34.00 31.62
N ARG A 337 4.37 -32.76 31.89
CA ARG A 337 2.95 -32.36 31.84
C ARG A 337 2.42 -32.32 30.41
N LEU A 338 3.21 -31.78 29.49
CA LEU A 338 2.86 -31.64 28.08
C LEU A 338 3.07 -32.93 27.27
N GLY A 339 3.80 -33.91 27.83
CA GLY A 339 4.10 -35.17 27.14
C GLY A 339 5.04 -34.99 25.95
N ILE A 340 5.90 -33.97 25.99
CA ILE A 340 6.85 -33.62 24.93
C ILE A 340 8.27 -33.62 25.48
N GLN A 341 9.25 -33.79 24.59
CA GLN A 341 10.66 -33.63 24.90
C GLN A 341 11.23 -32.54 24.01
N TYR A 342 11.81 -31.50 24.62
CA TYR A 342 12.40 -30.40 23.88
C TYR A 342 13.80 -30.79 23.39
N GLY A 343 14.16 -30.26 22.22
CA GLY A 343 15.53 -30.28 21.73
C GLY A 343 16.48 -29.45 22.57
N ASN A 344 17.78 -29.60 22.33
CA ASN A 344 18.79 -28.77 23.03
C ASN A 344 18.60 -27.29 22.65
N SER A 345 18.44 -27.02 21.35
CA SER A 345 18.25 -25.65 20.84
C SER A 345 16.95 -25.00 21.35
N GLN A 346 15.90 -25.82 21.51
CA GLN A 346 14.61 -25.38 22.06
C GLN A 346 14.70 -25.09 23.56
N THR A 347 15.39 -25.94 24.31
CA THR A 347 15.58 -25.77 25.77
C THR A 347 16.38 -24.49 26.05
N GLU A 348 17.50 -24.30 25.37
CA GLU A 348 18.31 -23.07 25.48
C GLU A 348 17.49 -21.82 25.13
N ALA A 349 16.63 -21.90 24.11
CA ALA A 349 15.76 -20.80 23.73
C ALA A 349 14.74 -20.45 24.83
N ILE A 350 14.10 -21.45 25.46
CA ILE A 350 13.16 -21.21 26.58
C ILE A 350 13.90 -20.60 27.77
N GLU A 351 15.06 -21.14 28.13
CA GLU A 351 15.88 -20.65 29.25
C GLU A 351 16.30 -19.18 29.06
N GLU A 352 16.80 -18.83 27.88
CA GLU A 352 17.28 -17.47 27.61
C GLU A 352 16.12 -16.49 27.40
N ALA A 353 15.01 -16.94 26.81
CA ALA A 353 13.83 -16.11 26.59
C ALA A 353 13.28 -15.56 27.91
N VAL A 354 13.00 -16.43 28.89
CA VAL A 354 12.31 -16.02 30.13
C VAL A 354 13.12 -15.08 31.02
N VAL A 355 14.44 -15.07 30.87
CA VAL A 355 15.35 -14.20 31.65
C VAL A 355 15.75 -12.91 30.93
N SER A 356 15.39 -12.75 29.66
CA SER A 356 15.77 -11.60 28.85
C SER A 356 14.60 -10.61 28.72
N PRO A 357 14.80 -9.30 28.94
CA PRO A 357 13.74 -8.29 28.76
C PRO A 357 13.29 -8.17 27.30
N LEU A 358 14.24 -8.36 26.36
CA LEU A 358 13.97 -8.44 24.93
C LEU A 358 14.75 -9.65 24.36
N PHE A 359 14.06 -10.51 23.61
CA PHE A 359 14.63 -11.74 23.05
C PHE A 359 14.14 -11.99 21.63
N ILE A 360 15.00 -12.59 20.79
CA ILE A 360 14.65 -13.00 19.42
C ILE A 360 14.78 -14.52 19.27
N LEU A 361 13.67 -15.17 18.95
CA LEU A 361 13.62 -16.56 18.52
C LEU A 361 13.57 -16.63 17.00
N THR A 362 14.59 -17.21 16.37
CA THR A 362 14.58 -17.47 14.93
C THR A 362 14.62 -18.96 14.64
N GLY A 363 14.06 -19.39 13.51
CA GLY A 363 14.16 -20.77 13.09
C GLY A 363 13.41 -21.03 11.79
N GLY A 364 13.88 -22.03 11.05
CA GLY A 364 13.21 -22.47 9.83
C GLY A 364 11.83 -23.11 10.08
N PRO A 365 11.11 -23.53 9.04
CA PRO A 365 9.90 -24.34 9.19
C PRO A 365 10.22 -25.69 9.83
N GLY A 366 9.26 -26.23 10.58
CA GLY A 366 9.39 -27.57 11.18
C GLY A 366 10.39 -27.67 12.35
N THR A 367 10.99 -26.57 12.80
CA THR A 367 11.89 -26.54 13.97
C THR A 367 11.17 -26.47 15.32
N GLY A 368 9.83 -26.42 15.31
CA GLY A 368 9.01 -26.37 16.51
C GLY A 368 8.89 -24.99 17.17
N LYS A 369 9.04 -23.88 16.40
CA LYS A 369 8.89 -22.50 16.91
C LYS A 369 7.62 -22.32 17.77
N THR A 370 6.49 -22.80 17.28
CA THR A 370 5.20 -22.70 17.99
C THR A 370 5.19 -23.50 19.29
N THR A 371 5.83 -24.67 19.32
CA THR A 371 6.00 -25.49 20.53
C THR A 371 6.87 -24.79 21.57
N VAL A 372 7.94 -24.12 21.12
CA VAL A 372 8.81 -23.31 21.97
C VAL A 372 8.07 -22.08 22.50
N LEU A 373 7.30 -21.40 21.66
CA LEU A 373 6.48 -20.25 22.05
C LEU A 373 5.50 -20.63 23.16
N ASN A 374 4.77 -21.75 23.00
CA ASN A 374 3.86 -22.25 24.04
C ASN A 374 4.61 -22.63 25.33
N GLY A 375 5.82 -23.20 25.20
CA GLY A 375 6.72 -23.44 26.33
C GLY A 375 7.12 -22.16 27.07
N ILE A 376 7.45 -21.08 26.34
CA ILE A 376 7.81 -19.80 26.93
C ILE A 376 6.63 -19.15 27.65
N VAL A 377 5.44 -19.12 27.03
CA VAL A 377 4.19 -18.62 27.65
C VAL A 377 3.90 -19.36 28.95
N THR A 378 3.97 -20.69 28.90
CA THR A 378 3.74 -21.55 30.07
C THR A 378 4.76 -21.28 31.16
N MET A 379 6.04 -21.17 30.79
CA MET A 379 7.13 -20.92 31.75
C MET A 379 6.99 -19.55 32.40
N PHE A 380 6.67 -18.52 31.62
CA PHE A 380 6.46 -17.17 32.10
C PHE A 380 5.31 -17.12 33.12
N ALA A 381 4.19 -17.77 32.81
CA ALA A 381 3.05 -17.85 33.71
C ALA A 381 3.40 -18.58 35.02
N GLU A 382 4.09 -19.71 34.95
CA GLU A 382 4.52 -20.47 36.14
C GLU A 382 5.50 -19.69 37.03
N LEU A 383 6.49 -19.05 36.42
CA LEU A 383 7.51 -18.28 37.15
C LEU A 383 6.95 -17.02 37.82
N ASN A 384 5.85 -16.47 37.30
CA ASN A 384 5.20 -15.27 37.82
C ASN A 384 3.89 -15.56 38.58
N GLY A 385 3.52 -16.84 38.76
CA GLY A 385 2.30 -17.24 39.46
C GLY A 385 1.00 -16.76 38.79
N LEU A 386 1.00 -16.67 37.46
CA LEU A 386 -0.13 -16.20 36.66
C LEU A 386 -0.99 -17.38 36.20
N SER A 387 -2.31 -17.20 36.22
CA SER A 387 -3.23 -18.13 35.56
C SER A 387 -3.21 -17.91 34.04
N LEU A 388 -3.36 -18.99 33.28
CA LEU A 388 -3.57 -18.94 31.82
C LEU A 388 -5.05 -19.03 31.44
N GLU A 389 -5.95 -19.24 32.41
CA GLU A 389 -7.39 -19.25 32.17
C GLU A 389 -7.90 -17.81 32.01
N ILE A 390 -8.48 -17.51 30.85
CA ILE A 390 -8.95 -16.16 30.51
C ILE A 390 -10.04 -15.69 31.48
N ASP A 391 -10.89 -16.62 31.94
CA ASP A 391 -12.00 -16.34 32.85
C ASP A 391 -11.54 -15.83 34.22
N ASP A 392 -10.28 -16.05 34.60
CA ASP A 392 -9.70 -15.51 35.85
C ASP A 392 -9.41 -14.00 35.78
N TYR A 393 -9.53 -13.38 34.59
CA TYR A 393 -9.15 -11.99 34.31
C TYR A 393 -10.33 -11.12 33.87
N GLN A 394 -11.57 -11.45 34.23
CA GLN A 394 -12.75 -10.66 33.80
C GLN A 394 -12.66 -9.15 34.14
N ASP A 395 -12.09 -8.81 35.30
CA ASP A 395 -11.93 -7.43 35.78
C ASP A 395 -10.47 -6.92 35.71
N LYS A 396 -9.55 -7.69 35.10
CA LYS A 396 -8.11 -7.38 35.06
C LYS A 396 -7.56 -7.54 33.65
N ILE A 397 -6.53 -6.77 33.32
CA ILE A 397 -5.84 -6.94 32.03
C ILE A 397 -5.12 -8.28 32.02
N PHE A 398 -5.34 -9.06 30.96
CA PHE A 398 -4.63 -10.32 30.76
C PHE A 398 -3.14 -10.05 30.54
N PRO A 399 -2.23 -10.68 31.31
CA PRO A 399 -0.82 -10.26 31.38
C PRO A 399 0.03 -10.64 30.16
N ILE A 400 -0.47 -11.49 29.26
CA ILE A 400 0.28 -11.99 28.11
C ILE A 400 -0.38 -11.51 26.83
N LEU A 401 0.30 -10.65 26.08
CA LEU A 401 -0.14 -10.13 24.79
C LEU A 401 0.51 -10.96 23.68
N LEU A 402 -0.34 -11.51 22.81
CA LEU A 402 0.05 -12.30 21.66
C LEU A 402 -0.32 -11.57 20.37
N ALA A 403 0.66 -11.31 19.52
CA ALA A 403 0.49 -10.51 18.33
C ALA A 403 1.16 -11.12 17.09
N ALA A 404 0.61 -10.80 15.92
CA ALA A 404 1.23 -11.10 14.63
C ALA A 404 0.90 -10.00 13.59
N PRO A 405 1.68 -9.83 12.53
CA PRO A 405 1.43 -8.79 11.52
C PRO A 405 0.15 -9.03 10.70
N THR A 406 -0.28 -10.29 10.57
CA THR A 406 -1.50 -10.66 9.82
C THR A 406 -2.53 -11.33 10.72
N GLY A 407 -3.81 -11.15 10.41
CA GLY A 407 -4.91 -11.76 11.17
C GLY A 407 -4.82 -13.28 11.18
N ARG A 408 -4.34 -13.84 10.07
CA ARG A 408 -4.14 -15.27 9.92
C ARG A 408 -3.04 -15.84 10.82
N ALA A 409 -1.88 -15.18 10.87
CA ALA A 409 -0.81 -15.60 11.77
C ALA A 409 -1.26 -15.48 13.23
N ALA A 410 -2.00 -14.42 13.58
CA ALA A 410 -2.59 -14.26 14.91
C ALA A 410 -3.59 -15.39 15.23
N LYS A 411 -4.44 -15.77 14.26
CA LYS A 411 -5.38 -16.88 14.45
C LYS A 411 -4.67 -18.22 14.69
N ARG A 412 -3.62 -18.53 13.94
CA ARG A 412 -2.79 -19.74 14.16
C ARG A 412 -2.10 -19.73 15.50
N MET A 413 -1.61 -18.57 15.93
CA MET A 413 -1.05 -18.41 17.27
C MET A 413 -2.11 -18.69 18.34
N ASN A 414 -3.35 -18.22 18.16
CA ASN A 414 -4.45 -18.51 19.07
C ASN A 414 -4.76 -20.01 19.12
N GLU A 415 -4.90 -20.68 17.97
CA GLU A 415 -5.18 -22.13 17.89
C GLU A 415 -4.09 -22.99 18.55
N SER A 416 -2.83 -22.56 18.48
CA SER A 416 -1.69 -23.33 18.99
C SER A 416 -1.33 -23.05 20.46
N THR A 417 -1.64 -21.85 20.96
CA THR A 417 -1.39 -21.46 22.35
C THR A 417 -2.63 -21.60 23.23
N GLY A 418 -3.83 -21.59 22.64
CA GLY A 418 -5.09 -21.49 23.36
C GLY A 418 -5.36 -20.10 23.95
N LEU A 419 -4.56 -19.10 23.61
CA LEU A 419 -4.63 -17.75 24.18
C LEU A 419 -5.08 -16.70 23.15
N PRO A 420 -5.77 -15.62 23.59
CA PRO A 420 -6.22 -14.56 22.70
C PRO A 420 -5.04 -13.92 21.99
N SER A 421 -5.07 -13.96 20.66
CA SER A 421 -4.04 -13.37 19.81
C SER A 421 -4.69 -12.39 18.83
N SER A 422 -3.99 -11.29 18.51
CA SER A 422 -4.51 -10.23 17.64
C SER A 422 -3.47 -9.75 16.62
N THR A 423 -3.89 -8.92 15.67
CA THR A 423 -2.92 -8.27 14.78
C THR A 423 -2.18 -7.16 15.53
N ILE A 424 -0.94 -6.87 15.14
CA ILE A 424 -0.20 -5.72 15.70
C ILE A 424 -1.01 -4.43 15.55
N HIS A 425 -1.66 -4.23 14.40
CA HIS A 425 -2.54 -3.08 14.17
C HIS A 425 -3.68 -3.01 15.19
N ARG A 426 -4.38 -4.12 15.44
CA ARG A 426 -5.48 -4.17 16.41
C ARG A 426 -4.97 -3.98 17.84
N LEU A 427 -3.81 -4.54 18.17
CA LEU A 427 -3.16 -4.37 19.47
C LEU A 427 -2.87 -2.90 19.75
N LEU A 428 -2.41 -2.16 18.72
CA LEU A 428 -2.12 -0.73 18.79
C LEU A 428 -3.37 0.16 18.62
N GLY A 429 -4.55 -0.41 18.37
CA GLY A 429 -5.79 0.35 18.11
C GLY A 429 -5.84 1.05 16.73
N LEU A 430 -5.00 0.63 15.78
CA LEU A 430 -4.93 1.21 14.44
C LEU A 430 -6.08 0.68 13.56
N ASN A 431 -7.00 1.56 13.18
CA ASN A 431 -8.16 1.22 12.35
C ASN A 431 -7.88 1.33 10.83
N GLY A 432 -6.66 1.05 10.35
CA GLY A 432 -6.32 0.87 8.93
C GLY A 432 -6.64 2.01 7.92
N GLN A 433 -7.32 3.08 8.33
CA GLN A 433 -7.69 4.26 7.53
C GLN A 433 -7.15 5.56 8.12
N GLU A 434 -6.60 5.53 9.33
CA GLU A 434 -6.03 6.73 9.95
C GLU A 434 -4.56 6.85 9.52
N LYS A 435 -4.21 7.99 8.92
CA LYS A 435 -2.80 8.41 8.85
C LYS A 435 -2.28 8.37 10.29
N PRO A 436 -1.08 7.83 10.57
CA PRO A 436 -0.53 7.80 11.92
C PRO A 436 -0.36 9.24 12.41
N THR A 437 -1.37 9.75 13.09
CA THR A 437 -1.34 11.04 13.75
C THR A 437 -0.45 10.91 14.98
N ALA A 438 0.23 11.99 15.35
CA ALA A 438 1.09 12.02 16.52
C ALA A 438 0.33 11.61 17.81
N GLU A 439 -1.00 11.77 17.85
CA GLU A 439 -1.85 11.47 19.01
C GLU A 439 -2.07 9.97 19.26
N LEU A 440 -1.98 9.10 18.25
CA LEU A 440 -2.04 7.64 18.43
C LEU A 440 -0.77 7.07 19.09
N SER A 441 0.30 7.88 19.17
CA SER A 441 1.66 7.42 19.49
C SER A 441 2.02 7.36 20.98
N ASP A 442 1.07 7.69 21.87
CA ASP A 442 1.29 7.77 23.32
C ASP A 442 0.58 6.68 24.14
N ARG A 443 -0.11 5.73 23.49
CA ARG A 443 -0.76 4.63 24.22
C ARG A 443 0.25 3.53 24.55
N GLU A 444 0.57 3.39 25.83
CA GLU A 444 1.35 2.26 26.32
C GLU A 444 0.51 0.97 26.34
N LEU A 445 1.15 -0.16 26.03
CA LEU A 445 0.56 -1.48 26.16
C LEU A 445 0.50 -1.89 27.63
N GLU A 446 -0.59 -2.56 28.01
CA GLU A 446 -0.80 -3.06 29.36
C GLU A 446 -0.58 -4.58 29.39
N GLY A 447 0.43 -5.04 30.12
CA GLY A 447 0.76 -6.46 30.24
C GLY A 447 2.17 -6.69 30.78
N GLY A 448 2.51 -7.96 31.03
CA GLY A 448 3.85 -8.38 31.48
C GLY A 448 4.70 -8.97 30.37
N LEU A 449 4.10 -9.65 29.38
CA LEU A 449 4.80 -10.30 28.27
C LEU A 449 4.13 -9.98 26.94
N LEU A 450 4.91 -9.52 25.95
CA LEU A 450 4.51 -9.38 24.55
C LEU A 450 5.25 -10.42 23.71
N ILE A 451 4.52 -11.24 22.96
CA ILE A 451 5.11 -12.10 21.93
C ILE A 451 4.59 -11.67 20.57
N VAL A 452 5.50 -11.44 19.63
CA VAL A 452 5.19 -11.11 18.24
C VAL A 452 5.74 -12.20 17.34
N ASP A 453 4.87 -12.95 16.67
CA ASP A 453 5.28 -13.95 15.67
C ASP A 453 5.22 -13.39 14.25
N GLU A 454 5.89 -14.09 13.33
CA GLU A 454 6.11 -13.67 11.94
C GLU A 454 6.75 -12.26 11.84
N MET A 455 7.69 -11.95 12.73
CA MET A 455 8.38 -10.65 12.77
C MET A 455 9.14 -10.33 11.47
N SER A 456 9.43 -11.33 10.64
CA SER A 456 9.99 -11.14 9.28
C SER A 456 9.09 -10.30 8.37
N MET A 457 7.78 -10.27 8.62
CA MET A 457 6.81 -9.50 7.84
C MET A 457 6.61 -8.06 8.33
N VAL A 458 7.23 -7.66 9.45
CA VAL A 458 7.04 -6.34 10.08
C VAL A 458 8.01 -5.32 9.46
N ASP A 459 7.48 -4.22 8.91
CA ASP A 459 8.26 -3.13 8.36
C ASP A 459 8.74 -2.11 9.42
N THR A 460 9.57 -1.16 8.98
CA THR A 460 10.19 -0.16 9.86
C THR A 460 9.18 0.73 10.57
N TRP A 461 8.09 1.12 9.90
CA TRP A 461 7.09 2.00 10.50
C TRP A 461 6.28 1.27 11.57
N LEU A 462 5.83 0.05 11.28
CA LEU A 462 5.06 -0.75 12.22
C LEU A 462 5.91 -1.18 13.42
N ALA A 463 7.17 -1.54 13.19
CA ALA A 463 8.11 -1.88 14.26
C ALA A 463 8.37 -0.69 15.19
N ASN A 464 8.55 0.52 14.64
CA ASN A 464 8.72 1.73 15.44
C ASN A 464 7.48 2.02 16.31
N GLN A 465 6.29 1.97 15.71
CA GLN A 465 5.04 2.19 16.43
C GLN A 465 4.83 1.16 17.55
N LEU A 466 5.07 -0.12 17.25
CA LEU A 466 4.95 -1.19 18.23
C LEU A 466 5.92 -0.99 19.40
N LEU A 467 7.20 -0.79 19.12
CA LEU A 467 8.22 -0.64 20.17
C LEU A 467 8.03 0.63 21.01
N ARG A 468 7.54 1.73 20.42
CA ARG A 468 7.20 2.94 21.18
C ARG A 468 6.10 2.67 22.22
N ALA A 469 5.11 1.85 21.87
CA ALA A 469 4.00 1.47 22.74
C ALA A 469 4.39 0.47 23.85
N VAL A 470 5.53 -0.21 23.75
CA VAL A 470 5.98 -1.15 24.80
C VAL A 470 6.54 -0.38 26.01
N PRO A 471 5.98 -0.52 27.23
CA PRO A 471 6.51 0.12 28.42
C PRO A 471 7.82 -0.55 28.89
N GLN A 472 8.62 0.14 29.69
CA GLN A 472 9.97 -0.30 30.06
C GLN A 472 10.02 -1.62 30.86
N ASN A 473 8.97 -1.94 31.61
CA ASN A 473 8.88 -3.11 32.48
C ASN A 473 8.25 -4.35 31.80
N MET A 474 7.85 -4.25 30.53
CA MET A 474 7.27 -5.35 29.78
C MET A 474 8.37 -6.18 29.10
N GLN A 475 8.25 -7.50 29.20
CA GLN A 475 9.12 -8.43 28.47
C GLN A 475 8.63 -8.58 27.03
N VAL A 476 9.55 -8.60 26.06
CA VAL A 476 9.22 -8.71 24.63
C VAL A 476 9.97 -9.87 23.98
N ILE A 477 9.23 -10.66 23.21
CA ILE A 477 9.77 -11.79 22.44
C ILE A 477 9.37 -11.63 20.99
N PHE A 478 10.36 -11.53 20.11
CA PHE A 478 10.16 -11.57 18.67
C PHE A 478 10.43 -12.96 18.14
N VAL A 479 9.47 -13.50 17.38
CA VAL A 479 9.55 -14.81 16.74
C VAL A 479 9.44 -14.61 15.23
N GLY A 480 10.31 -15.27 14.47
CA GLY A 480 10.25 -15.19 13.02
C GLY A 480 11.27 -16.08 12.33
N ASP A 481 11.27 -16.04 11.01
CA ASP A 481 12.23 -16.75 10.18
C ASP A 481 13.03 -15.74 9.35
N LYS A 482 14.31 -15.58 9.67
CA LYS A 482 15.21 -14.63 9.00
C LYS A 482 15.41 -14.92 7.50
N ASP A 483 15.10 -16.14 7.06
CA ASP A 483 15.31 -16.58 5.67
C ASP A 483 14.01 -16.54 4.83
N GLN A 484 12.87 -16.22 5.44
CA GLN A 484 11.62 -15.94 4.71
C GLN A 484 11.65 -14.57 4.05
N LEU A 485 10.69 -14.36 3.13
CA LEU A 485 10.47 -13.08 2.48
C LEU A 485 10.38 -11.94 3.52
N PRO A 486 11.07 -10.81 3.29
CA PRO A 486 10.99 -9.65 4.17
C PRO A 486 9.60 -8.99 4.07
N SER A 487 9.36 -8.00 4.93
CA SER A 487 8.14 -7.19 4.93
C SER A 487 7.88 -6.57 3.55
N VAL A 488 6.61 -6.37 3.20
CA VAL A 488 6.24 -5.68 1.94
C VAL A 488 6.66 -4.21 2.00
N GLY A 489 6.51 -3.58 3.17
CA GLY A 489 6.98 -2.22 3.43
C GLY A 489 8.50 -2.11 3.57
N PRO A 490 9.02 -0.89 3.77
CA PRO A 490 10.45 -0.62 3.82
C PRO A 490 11.15 -1.17 5.08
N GLY A 491 12.39 -1.61 4.89
CA GLY A 491 13.33 -2.08 5.91
C GLY A 491 13.29 -3.58 6.19
N GLN A 492 14.28 -4.08 6.93
CA GLN A 492 14.46 -5.51 7.22
C GLN A 492 14.68 -5.73 8.72
N VAL A 493 13.71 -5.30 9.52
CA VAL A 493 13.84 -5.10 10.99
C VAL A 493 14.38 -6.34 11.70
N LEU A 494 13.76 -7.51 11.53
CA LEU A 494 14.20 -8.75 12.19
C LEU A 494 15.65 -9.10 11.82
N HIS A 495 15.99 -8.98 10.53
CA HIS A 495 17.32 -9.29 10.03
C HIS A 495 18.37 -8.34 10.60
N ASP A 496 18.11 -7.04 10.61
CA ASP A 496 19.00 -6.01 11.14
C ASP A 496 19.21 -6.16 12.65
N MET A 497 18.15 -6.47 13.41
CA MET A 497 18.24 -6.75 14.84
C MET A 497 19.12 -7.96 15.17
N ILE A 498 18.96 -9.06 14.41
CA ILE A 498 19.80 -10.26 14.55
C ILE A 498 21.26 -9.94 14.16
N LYS A 499 21.47 -9.18 13.09
CA LYS A 499 22.80 -8.80 12.59
C LYS A 499 23.56 -7.90 13.58
N ALA A 500 22.86 -6.99 14.26
CA ALA A 500 23.46 -6.07 15.24
C ALA A 500 24.02 -6.78 16.48
N LYS A 501 23.51 -7.98 16.82
CA LYS A 501 23.91 -8.77 17.99
C LYS A 501 23.82 -8.03 19.33
N GLN A 502 22.97 -7.01 19.42
CA GLN A 502 22.70 -6.27 20.65
C GLN A 502 21.55 -6.88 21.47
N ILE A 503 20.73 -7.74 20.83
CA ILE A 503 19.58 -8.41 21.44
C ILE A 503 19.92 -9.90 21.57
N PRO A 504 19.72 -10.52 22.75
CA PRO A 504 19.79 -11.97 22.92
C PRO A 504 18.94 -12.71 21.88
N SER A 505 19.53 -13.70 21.20
CA SER A 505 18.83 -14.44 20.15
C SER A 505 19.26 -15.90 20.07
N ARG A 506 18.32 -16.78 19.71
CA ARG A 506 18.58 -18.21 19.46
C ARG A 506 17.99 -18.65 18.13
N GLU A 507 18.77 -19.44 17.38
CA GLU A 507 18.31 -20.10 16.16
C GLU A 507 17.99 -21.57 16.48
N LEU A 508 16.74 -21.98 16.24
CA LEU A 508 16.34 -23.38 16.34
C LEU A 508 16.87 -24.15 15.12
N THR A 509 17.67 -25.18 15.39
CA THR A 509 18.38 -25.95 14.34
C THR A 509 17.83 -27.36 14.14
N GLU A 510 17.22 -27.94 15.17
CA GLU A 510 16.67 -29.30 15.14
C GLU A 510 15.31 -29.31 14.44
N ILE A 511 15.07 -30.30 13.58
CA ILE A 511 13.85 -30.41 12.77
C ILE A 511 13.01 -31.58 13.30
N TYR A 512 11.74 -31.33 13.57
CA TYR A 512 10.83 -32.29 14.23
C TYR A 512 9.60 -32.64 13.39
N ARG A 513 9.52 -32.18 12.13
CA ARG A 513 8.44 -32.56 11.21
C ARG A 513 8.54 -34.07 10.91
N GLN A 514 7.40 -34.74 10.70
CA GLN A 514 7.35 -36.19 10.50
C GLN A 514 8.31 -36.65 9.38
N ASP A 515 9.08 -37.69 9.70
CA ASP A 515 10.16 -38.34 8.95
C ASP A 515 11.44 -37.48 8.74
N ASP A 516 12.54 -37.94 9.35
CA ASP A 516 13.96 -37.59 9.15
C ASP A 516 14.46 -37.78 7.68
N GLY A 517 13.52 -37.87 6.71
CA GLY A 517 13.72 -38.16 5.30
C GLY A 517 12.84 -37.33 4.34
N SER A 518 12.17 -36.25 4.81
CA SER A 518 11.44 -35.35 3.90
C SER A 518 12.38 -34.65 2.91
N SER A 519 12.15 -34.84 1.60
CA SER A 519 12.96 -34.21 0.55
C SER A 519 12.62 -32.73 0.33
N ILE A 520 11.47 -32.27 0.85
CA ILE A 520 11.05 -30.86 0.82
C ILE A 520 11.94 -30.04 1.77
N ILE A 521 12.15 -30.55 2.99
CA ILE A 521 12.93 -29.85 4.02
C ILE A 521 14.40 -29.78 3.61
N SER A 522 14.98 -30.89 3.14
CA SER A 522 16.37 -30.90 2.67
C SER A 522 16.57 -29.96 1.47
N LEU A 523 15.58 -29.86 0.57
CA LEU A 523 15.59 -28.87 -0.51
C LEU A 523 15.55 -27.43 0.02
N ALA A 524 14.67 -27.13 0.99
CA ALA A 524 14.60 -25.80 1.58
C ALA A 524 15.93 -25.38 2.23
N HIS A 525 16.61 -26.30 2.92
CA HIS A 525 17.94 -26.05 3.48
C HIS A 525 19.02 -25.84 2.41
N ALA A 526 18.98 -26.59 1.31
CA ALA A 526 19.90 -26.41 0.19
C ALA A 526 19.71 -25.02 -0.45
N ILE A 527 18.46 -24.63 -0.68
CA ILE A 527 18.09 -23.33 -1.26
C ILE A 527 18.51 -22.19 -0.33
N LYS A 528 18.28 -22.31 0.98
CA LYS A 528 18.79 -21.34 1.99
C LYS A 528 20.30 -21.13 1.84
N LYS A 529 21.06 -22.20 1.58
CA LYS A 529 22.52 -22.15 1.35
C LYS A 529 22.92 -21.71 -0.06
N GLY A 530 21.98 -21.30 -0.90
CA GLY A 530 22.25 -20.89 -2.28
C GLY A 530 22.65 -22.04 -3.19
N LYS A 531 22.19 -23.27 -2.89
CA LYS A 531 22.52 -24.46 -3.67
C LYS A 531 21.25 -25.16 -4.14
N LEU A 532 21.22 -25.51 -5.42
CA LEU A 532 20.23 -26.43 -5.96
C LEU A 532 20.82 -27.85 -5.89
N PRO A 533 20.18 -28.81 -5.22
CA PRO A 533 20.67 -30.19 -5.16
C PRO A 533 20.80 -30.81 -6.55
N THR A 534 21.77 -31.71 -6.74
CA THR A 534 21.93 -32.43 -8.02
C THR A 534 20.73 -33.30 -8.36
N ASP A 535 19.98 -33.73 -7.35
CA ASP A 535 18.76 -34.53 -7.51
C ASP A 535 17.49 -33.68 -7.65
N PHE A 536 17.60 -32.37 -7.83
CA PHE A 536 16.48 -31.43 -7.85
C PHE A 536 15.39 -31.82 -8.85
N THR A 537 15.78 -32.26 -10.05
CA THR A 537 14.87 -32.68 -11.11
C THR A 537 14.34 -34.10 -10.94
N GLU A 538 14.84 -34.86 -9.96
CA GLU A 538 14.38 -36.22 -9.68
C GLU A 538 13.11 -36.21 -8.83
N ASN A 539 12.17 -37.09 -9.19
CA ASN A 539 10.97 -37.31 -8.39
C ASN A 539 11.31 -38.15 -7.14
N LYS A 540 10.90 -37.65 -5.98
CA LYS A 540 11.00 -38.32 -4.67
C LYS A 540 9.58 -38.63 -4.15
N LYS A 541 9.48 -39.20 -2.94
CA LYS A 541 8.20 -39.57 -2.31
C LYS A 541 7.27 -38.38 -2.10
N ASP A 542 7.82 -37.25 -1.65
CA ASP A 542 7.12 -36.02 -1.26
C ASP A 542 7.39 -34.82 -2.19
N ARG A 543 8.24 -34.99 -3.20
CA ARG A 543 8.62 -33.94 -4.18
C ARG A 543 8.57 -34.46 -5.60
N SER A 544 8.01 -33.70 -6.53
CA SER A 544 8.11 -33.99 -7.97
C SER A 544 8.48 -32.74 -8.77
N PHE A 545 9.21 -32.94 -9.86
CA PHE A 545 9.60 -31.88 -10.78
C PHE A 545 9.11 -32.18 -12.20
N PHE A 546 8.49 -31.19 -12.84
CA PHE A 546 8.04 -31.26 -14.23
C PHE A 546 8.66 -30.14 -15.05
N GLN A 547 9.57 -30.49 -15.95
CA GLN A 547 10.15 -29.52 -16.87
C GLN A 547 9.11 -29.08 -17.90
N CYS A 548 8.87 -27.77 -17.98
CA CYS A 548 7.95 -27.18 -18.95
C CYS A 548 8.23 -25.70 -19.18
N ASN A 549 7.85 -25.18 -20.34
CA ASN A 549 7.95 -23.75 -20.63
C ASN A 549 6.70 -22.99 -20.16
N THR A 550 6.74 -21.66 -20.26
CA THR A 550 5.64 -20.76 -19.86
C THR A 550 4.25 -21.16 -20.38
N TYR A 551 4.12 -21.63 -21.63
CA TYR A 551 2.83 -22.01 -22.22
C TYR A 551 2.36 -23.42 -21.84
N GLN A 552 3.29 -24.25 -21.35
CA GLN A 552 3.01 -25.62 -20.91
C GLN A 552 2.66 -25.71 -19.41
N ILE A 553 2.85 -24.62 -18.65
CA ILE A 553 2.54 -24.59 -17.20
C ILE A 553 1.09 -24.97 -16.92
N GLU A 554 0.11 -24.31 -17.55
CA GLU A 554 -1.31 -24.57 -17.30
C GLU A 554 -1.70 -26.03 -17.63
N PRO A 555 -1.34 -26.60 -18.80
CA PRO A 555 -1.59 -28.01 -19.09
C PRO A 555 -0.96 -29.00 -18.10
N VAL A 556 0.26 -28.70 -17.62
CA VAL A 556 0.95 -29.55 -16.62
C VAL A 556 0.21 -29.49 -15.30
N ILE A 557 -0.08 -28.28 -14.80
CA ILE A 557 -0.80 -28.10 -13.52
C ILE A 557 -2.17 -28.76 -13.59
N ARG A 558 -2.92 -28.56 -14.69
CA ARG A 558 -4.22 -29.22 -14.91
C ARG A 558 -4.14 -30.73 -14.71
N ARG A 559 -3.17 -31.38 -15.36
CA ARG A 559 -2.98 -32.84 -15.26
C ARG A 559 -2.58 -33.31 -13.86
N VAL A 560 -1.77 -32.51 -13.14
CA VAL A 560 -1.40 -32.81 -11.74
C VAL A 560 -2.64 -32.71 -10.84
N VAL A 561 -3.41 -31.64 -10.99
CA VAL A 561 -4.59 -31.35 -10.15
C VAL A 561 -5.71 -32.35 -10.40
N GLU A 562 -5.97 -32.72 -11.66
CA GLU A 562 -6.95 -33.77 -12.01
C GLU A 562 -6.60 -35.10 -11.33
N LYS A 563 -5.34 -35.53 -11.41
CA LYS A 563 -4.86 -36.74 -10.72
C LYS A 563 -4.91 -36.63 -9.19
N ALA A 564 -4.62 -35.45 -8.64
CA ALA A 564 -4.71 -35.23 -7.20
C ALA A 564 -6.18 -35.31 -6.73
N LYS A 565 -7.10 -34.75 -7.51
CA LYS A 565 -8.55 -34.84 -7.27
C LYS A 565 -9.03 -36.29 -7.31
N GLU A 566 -8.57 -37.10 -8.27
CA GLU A 566 -8.85 -38.56 -8.32
C GLU A 566 -8.35 -39.31 -7.08
N LYS A 567 -7.25 -38.83 -6.46
CA LYS A 567 -6.70 -39.36 -5.20
C LYS A 567 -7.39 -38.80 -3.94
N GLY A 568 -8.42 -37.98 -4.09
CA GLY A 568 -9.21 -37.44 -2.98
C GLY A 568 -8.74 -36.08 -2.43
N PHE A 569 -7.78 -35.41 -3.07
CA PHE A 569 -7.42 -34.03 -2.67
C PHE A 569 -8.55 -33.06 -3.03
N THR A 570 -8.92 -32.21 -2.08
CA THR A 570 -9.89 -31.14 -2.27
C THR A 570 -9.23 -29.84 -2.74
N ALA A 571 -10.03 -28.86 -3.14
CA ALA A 571 -9.52 -27.52 -3.46
C ALA A 571 -8.85 -26.82 -2.26
N GLN A 572 -9.20 -27.20 -1.03
CA GLN A 572 -8.61 -26.64 0.18
C GLN A 572 -7.22 -27.25 0.46
N ASP A 573 -7.01 -28.51 0.09
CA ASP A 573 -5.73 -29.21 0.28
C ASP A 573 -4.64 -28.75 -0.69
N ILE A 574 -5.03 -28.29 -1.88
CA ILE A 574 -4.12 -27.88 -2.96
C ILE A 574 -4.01 -26.37 -3.03
N GLN A 575 -2.77 -25.87 -3.11
CA GLN A 575 -2.49 -24.47 -3.39
C GLN A 575 -1.50 -24.32 -4.55
N VAL A 576 -1.88 -23.54 -5.55
CA VAL A 576 -0.95 -23.07 -6.59
C VAL A 576 -0.36 -21.73 -6.15
N LEU A 577 0.97 -21.63 -6.10
CA LEU A 577 1.68 -20.41 -5.73
C LEU A 577 2.45 -19.87 -6.93
N ALA A 578 2.03 -18.73 -7.47
CA ALA A 578 2.69 -18.12 -8.63
C ALA A 578 3.20 -16.71 -8.29
N PRO A 579 4.38 -16.28 -8.78
CA PRO A 579 4.92 -14.95 -8.46
C PRO A 579 4.12 -13.79 -9.07
N MET A 580 3.54 -13.98 -10.26
CA MET A 580 2.93 -12.90 -11.06
C MET A 580 1.43 -13.12 -11.33
N TYR A 581 0.68 -12.01 -11.44
CA TYR A 581 -0.77 -12.04 -11.70
C TYR A 581 -1.13 -12.29 -13.16
N ARG A 582 -0.44 -11.63 -14.10
CA ARG A 582 -0.74 -11.63 -15.53
C ARG A 582 0.05 -12.71 -16.29
N GLY A 583 -0.44 -13.01 -17.50
CA GLY A 583 0.20 -13.94 -18.43
C GLY A 583 -0.38 -15.36 -18.40
N PRO A 584 0.04 -16.24 -19.32
CA PRO A 584 -0.49 -17.60 -19.45
C PRO A 584 -0.18 -18.49 -18.23
N ALA A 585 0.91 -18.20 -17.50
CA ALA A 585 1.24 -18.82 -16.21
C ALA A 585 0.91 -17.89 -15.02
N GLY A 586 0.05 -16.89 -15.22
CA GLY A 586 -0.31 -15.92 -14.18
C GLY A 586 -1.41 -16.43 -13.25
N ILE A 587 -1.49 -15.84 -12.05
CA ILE A 587 -2.51 -16.16 -11.02
C ILE A 587 -3.94 -16.12 -11.57
N ASP A 588 -4.28 -15.14 -12.42
CA ASP A 588 -5.65 -15.01 -12.94
C ASP A 588 -6.02 -16.16 -13.89
N ALA A 589 -5.09 -16.55 -14.78
CA ALA A 589 -5.29 -17.67 -15.69
C ALA A 589 -5.37 -19.02 -14.95
N LEU A 590 -4.50 -19.21 -13.97
CA LEU A 590 -4.46 -20.43 -13.15
C LEU A 590 -5.70 -20.54 -12.26
N ASN A 591 -6.21 -19.45 -11.69
CA ASN A 591 -7.47 -19.45 -10.93
C ASN A 591 -8.64 -19.89 -11.80
N LYS A 592 -8.74 -19.39 -13.03
CA LYS A 592 -9.80 -19.79 -13.97
C LYS A 592 -9.75 -21.28 -14.28
N MET A 593 -8.56 -21.79 -14.63
CA MET A 593 -8.37 -23.22 -14.90
C MET A 593 -8.72 -24.08 -13.68
N MET A 594 -8.28 -23.69 -12.48
CA MET A 594 -8.56 -24.44 -11.25
C MET A 594 -10.06 -24.45 -10.92
N GLN A 595 -10.75 -23.32 -11.11
CA GLN A 595 -12.21 -23.24 -10.97
C GLN A 595 -12.92 -24.17 -11.96
N GLU A 596 -12.44 -24.29 -13.20
CA GLU A 596 -13.00 -25.24 -14.17
C GLU A 596 -12.82 -26.71 -13.74
N ILE A 597 -11.73 -27.05 -13.06
CA ILE A 597 -11.49 -28.43 -12.58
C ILE A 597 -12.33 -28.74 -11.33
N PHE A 598 -12.31 -27.85 -10.32
CA PHE A 598 -12.96 -28.10 -9.04
C PHE A 598 -14.44 -27.74 -9.04
N ASN A 599 -14.82 -26.67 -9.75
CA ASN A 599 -16.17 -26.13 -9.74
C ASN A 599 -16.72 -25.81 -11.15
N PRO A 600 -16.81 -26.81 -12.06
CA PRO A 600 -17.27 -26.60 -13.43
C PRO A 600 -18.76 -26.18 -13.51
N ASN A 601 -19.11 -25.43 -14.55
CA ASN A 601 -20.50 -25.04 -14.89
C ASN A 601 -20.79 -25.21 -16.40
N PRO A 602 -20.64 -26.41 -16.99
CA PRO A 602 -20.77 -26.62 -18.44
C PRO A 602 -22.20 -26.43 -18.94
N SER A 603 -23.20 -26.62 -18.07
CA SER A 603 -24.62 -26.49 -18.43
C SER A 603 -25.17 -25.08 -18.24
N GLY A 604 -24.42 -24.17 -17.63
CA GLY A 604 -24.86 -22.81 -17.27
C GLY A 604 -26.01 -22.76 -16.25
N LYS A 605 -26.42 -23.90 -15.68
CA LYS A 605 -27.59 -23.99 -14.78
C LYS A 605 -27.26 -23.64 -13.33
N ARG A 606 -25.98 -23.67 -12.92
CA ARG A 606 -25.58 -23.29 -11.57
C ARG A 606 -25.69 -21.77 -11.42
N LYS A 607 -26.14 -21.32 -10.25
CA LYS A 607 -26.11 -19.90 -9.87
C LYS A 607 -24.67 -19.42 -9.92
N GLU A 608 -24.40 -18.41 -10.75
CA GLU A 608 -23.12 -17.73 -10.85
C GLU A 608 -23.34 -16.22 -10.91
N VAL A 609 -22.39 -15.47 -10.38
CA VAL A 609 -22.34 -14.01 -10.51
C VAL A 609 -21.02 -13.59 -11.12
N LYS A 610 -21.06 -12.54 -11.95
CA LYS A 610 -19.89 -11.98 -12.61
C LYS A 610 -19.53 -10.64 -12.01
N PHE A 611 -18.24 -10.45 -11.78
CA PHE A 611 -17.66 -9.20 -11.31
C PHE A 611 -16.30 -9.00 -12.00
N ASN A 612 -16.19 -7.91 -12.74
CA ASN A 612 -15.08 -7.69 -13.68
C ASN A 612 -14.95 -8.90 -14.63
N GLU A 613 -13.73 -9.40 -14.82
CA GLU A 613 -13.40 -10.57 -15.65
C GLU A 613 -13.55 -11.91 -14.89
N LYS A 614 -14.08 -11.91 -13.66
CA LYS A 614 -14.16 -13.08 -12.78
C LYS A 614 -15.61 -13.56 -12.61
N SER A 615 -15.79 -14.87 -12.65
CA SER A 615 -17.03 -15.53 -12.27
C SER A 615 -16.89 -16.13 -10.87
N TYR A 616 -17.91 -15.98 -10.04
CA TYR A 616 -18.00 -16.55 -8.70
C TYR A 616 -19.18 -17.51 -8.62
N ARG A 617 -18.95 -18.67 -8.00
CA ARG A 617 -19.87 -19.81 -7.90
C ARG A 617 -19.86 -20.35 -6.48
N ILE A 618 -20.98 -20.93 -6.06
CA ILE A 618 -21.05 -21.67 -4.79
C ILE A 618 -20.04 -22.83 -4.82
N GLY A 619 -19.23 -22.96 -3.77
CA GLY A 619 -18.10 -23.88 -3.64
C GLY A 619 -16.74 -23.30 -4.11
N ASP A 620 -16.69 -22.03 -4.53
CA ASP A 620 -15.43 -21.41 -4.90
C ASP A 620 -14.56 -21.07 -3.70
N LYS A 621 -13.27 -21.38 -3.81
CA LYS A 621 -12.23 -20.94 -2.88
C LYS A 621 -11.89 -19.48 -3.16
N VAL A 622 -12.06 -18.62 -2.17
CA VAL A 622 -11.87 -17.17 -2.27
C VAL A 622 -10.89 -16.63 -1.24
N LEU A 623 -10.30 -15.48 -1.51
CA LEU A 623 -9.32 -14.77 -0.69
C LEU A 623 -9.86 -13.39 -0.37
N GLN A 624 -9.82 -13.00 0.90
CA GLN A 624 -10.07 -11.63 1.33
C GLN A 624 -8.86 -10.74 1.01
N LEU A 625 -9.09 -9.58 0.38
CA LEU A 625 -8.07 -8.63 -0.04
C LEU A 625 -7.89 -7.44 0.90
N VAL A 626 -8.91 -7.14 1.71
CA VAL A 626 -8.96 -5.98 2.61
C VAL A 626 -9.42 -6.45 3.98
N ASN A 627 -8.81 -5.92 5.05
CA ASN A 627 -9.28 -6.24 6.41
C ASN A 627 -10.75 -5.84 6.58
N TYR A 628 -11.54 -6.72 7.19
CA TYR A 628 -12.93 -6.46 7.58
C TYR A 628 -13.13 -6.79 9.07
N PRO A 629 -12.60 -5.96 9.98
CA PRO A 629 -12.49 -6.30 11.40
C PRO A 629 -13.84 -6.52 12.09
N GLU A 630 -14.87 -5.78 11.67
CA GLU A 630 -16.24 -5.90 12.19
C GLU A 630 -16.80 -7.32 12.04
N MET A 631 -16.40 -8.02 10.98
CA MET A 631 -16.83 -9.39 10.67
C MET A 631 -15.79 -10.44 11.10
N ASN A 632 -14.70 -10.00 11.77
CA ASN A 632 -13.56 -10.82 12.15
C ASN A 632 -12.93 -11.59 10.96
N VAL A 633 -12.83 -10.92 9.80
CA VAL A 633 -12.16 -11.45 8.60
C VAL A 633 -11.02 -10.52 8.20
N PHE A 634 -9.86 -11.08 7.86
CA PHE A 634 -8.63 -10.32 7.61
C PHE A 634 -8.10 -10.54 6.19
N ASN A 635 -7.28 -9.60 5.73
CA ASN A 635 -6.60 -9.69 4.45
C ASN A 635 -5.71 -10.95 4.41
N GLY A 636 -5.90 -11.78 3.40
CA GLY A 636 -5.22 -13.06 3.24
C GLY A 636 -6.01 -14.27 3.76
N ASP A 637 -7.16 -14.06 4.41
CA ASP A 637 -8.03 -15.16 4.82
C ASP A 637 -8.65 -15.85 3.62
N MET A 638 -8.63 -17.18 3.64
CA MET A 638 -9.26 -18.01 2.63
C MET A 638 -10.63 -18.45 3.11
N GLY A 639 -11.62 -18.32 2.24
CA GLY A 639 -12.99 -18.73 2.50
C GLY A 639 -13.56 -19.56 1.36
N GLU A 640 -14.78 -20.04 1.57
CA GLU A 640 -15.56 -20.75 0.56
C GLU A 640 -16.91 -20.06 0.35
N ILE A 641 -17.32 -19.87 -0.89
CA ILE A 641 -18.65 -19.33 -1.19
C ILE A 641 -19.71 -20.39 -0.87
N VAL A 642 -20.52 -20.16 0.15
CA VAL A 642 -21.61 -21.07 0.55
C VAL A 642 -22.97 -20.67 -0.03
N GLY A 643 -23.13 -19.40 -0.43
CA GLY A 643 -24.40 -18.90 -0.95
C GLY A 643 -24.25 -17.76 -1.95
N ILE A 644 -25.18 -17.70 -2.90
CA ILE A 644 -25.35 -16.57 -3.81
C ILE A 644 -26.83 -16.24 -3.86
N LYS A 645 -27.19 -15.01 -3.47
CA LYS A 645 -28.55 -14.48 -3.58
C LYS A 645 -28.58 -13.44 -4.69
N LEU A 646 -29.47 -13.61 -5.65
CA LEU A 646 -29.59 -12.66 -6.77
C LEU A 646 -30.44 -11.47 -6.34
N ALA A 647 -30.29 -10.33 -7.01
CA ALA A 647 -31.08 -9.12 -6.76
C ALA A 647 -32.62 -9.31 -6.74
N LYS A 648 -33.14 -10.38 -7.35
CA LYS A 648 -34.58 -10.70 -7.31
C LYS A 648 -35.01 -11.38 -6.00
N GLU A 649 -34.06 -11.88 -5.24
CA GLU A 649 -34.22 -12.69 -4.01
C GLU A 649 -33.86 -11.90 -2.75
N THR A 650 -33.37 -10.66 -2.88
CA THR A 650 -32.89 -9.82 -1.78
C THR A 650 -33.79 -8.59 -1.59
N ASP A 651 -33.99 -8.17 -0.34
CA ASP A 651 -34.84 -7.02 0.00
C ASP A 651 -34.28 -5.71 -0.58
N ASP A 652 -32.95 -5.59 -0.61
CA ASP A 652 -32.23 -4.42 -1.14
C ASP A 652 -32.13 -4.39 -2.67
N LYS A 653 -32.63 -5.42 -3.37
CA LYS A 653 -32.52 -5.57 -4.84
C LYS A 653 -31.09 -5.54 -5.39
N VAL A 654 -30.12 -6.05 -4.62
CA VAL A 654 -28.71 -6.17 -5.01
C VAL A 654 -28.24 -7.62 -4.90
N ASP A 655 -27.31 -8.03 -5.76
CA ASP A 655 -26.70 -9.37 -5.66
C ASP A 655 -25.81 -9.48 -4.40
N GLU A 656 -25.90 -10.60 -3.70
CA GLU A 656 -25.13 -10.90 -2.49
C GLU A 656 -24.37 -12.23 -2.63
N ILE A 657 -23.16 -12.27 -2.09
CA ILE A 657 -22.35 -13.49 -1.94
C ILE A 657 -22.21 -13.76 -0.44
N VAL A 658 -22.49 -14.99 -0.02
CA VAL A 658 -22.26 -15.47 1.34
C VAL A 658 -21.00 -16.33 1.33
N ILE A 659 -20.01 -15.93 2.11
CA ILE A 659 -18.69 -16.59 2.19
C ILE A 659 -18.50 -17.09 3.61
N GLN A 660 -18.17 -18.37 3.73
CA GLN A 660 -17.75 -18.98 4.97
C GLN A 660 -16.23 -18.84 5.12
N PHE A 661 -15.81 -18.11 6.15
CA PHE A 661 -14.43 -18.03 6.61
C PHE A 661 -14.34 -18.84 7.91
N ASP A 662 -13.83 -20.06 7.81
CA ASP A 662 -13.76 -21.01 8.91
C ASP A 662 -15.15 -21.27 9.56
N ALA A 663 -15.39 -20.71 10.75
CA ALA A 663 -16.66 -20.84 11.47
C ALA A 663 -17.61 -19.64 11.26
N ASN A 664 -17.16 -18.58 10.58
CA ASN A 664 -17.90 -17.34 10.41
C ASN A 664 -18.46 -17.23 8.99
N GLU A 665 -19.77 -16.98 8.86
CA GLU A 665 -20.39 -16.64 7.57
C GLU A 665 -20.53 -15.13 7.43
N VAL A 666 -20.05 -14.58 6.31
CA VAL A 666 -20.09 -13.14 6.03
C VAL A 666 -20.78 -12.90 4.70
N VAL A 667 -21.71 -11.94 4.70
CA VAL A 667 -22.47 -11.54 3.51
C VAL A 667 -21.82 -10.31 2.87
N TYR A 668 -21.51 -10.40 1.59
CA TYR A 668 -20.93 -9.32 0.80
C TYR A 668 -21.92 -8.85 -0.26
N LYS A 669 -22.28 -7.57 -0.21
CA LYS A 669 -23.07 -6.92 -1.26
C LYS A 669 -22.21 -6.64 -2.49
N ARG A 670 -22.84 -6.46 -3.67
CA ARG A 670 -22.15 -6.26 -4.95
C ARG A 670 -21.08 -5.16 -4.94
N ASN A 671 -21.31 -4.06 -4.23
CA ASN A 671 -20.36 -2.96 -4.08
C ASN A 671 -19.14 -3.29 -3.20
N GLU A 672 -19.15 -4.42 -2.50
CA GLU A 672 -18.06 -4.90 -1.64
C GLU A 672 -17.25 -6.03 -2.27
N TRP A 673 -17.65 -6.52 -3.45
CA TRP A 673 -16.97 -7.65 -4.11
C TRP A 673 -15.53 -7.33 -4.55
N MET A 674 -15.12 -6.06 -4.58
CA MET A 674 -13.71 -5.67 -4.74
C MET A 674 -12.83 -6.09 -3.56
N LYS A 675 -13.43 -6.43 -2.41
CA LYS A 675 -12.72 -6.95 -1.23
C LYS A 675 -12.34 -8.43 -1.39
N ILE A 676 -12.80 -9.14 -2.42
CA ILE A 676 -12.60 -10.59 -2.58
C ILE A 676 -12.05 -10.98 -3.97
N THR A 677 -11.30 -12.08 -4.05
CA THR A 677 -10.86 -12.70 -5.31
C THR A 677 -10.86 -14.23 -5.19
N LEU A 678 -10.80 -14.95 -6.32
CA LEU A 678 -10.52 -16.39 -6.31
C LEU A 678 -9.14 -16.69 -5.71
N ALA A 679 -9.01 -17.84 -5.04
CA ALA A 679 -7.84 -18.21 -4.23
C ALA A 679 -7.23 -19.59 -4.55
N TYR A 680 -7.70 -20.27 -5.59
CA TYR A 680 -7.09 -21.54 -6.04
C TYR A 680 -5.59 -21.36 -6.37
N CYS A 681 -5.26 -20.21 -6.95
CA CYS A 681 -3.91 -19.71 -7.10
C CYS A 681 -3.78 -18.37 -6.39
N CYS A 682 -2.68 -18.17 -5.66
CA CYS A 682 -2.36 -16.89 -5.04
C CYS A 682 -0.86 -16.59 -5.17
N SER A 683 -0.49 -15.35 -4.84
CA SER A 683 0.92 -14.97 -4.79
C SER A 683 1.60 -15.54 -3.56
N ILE A 684 2.92 -15.73 -3.65
CA ILE A 684 3.73 -16.28 -2.54
C ILE A 684 3.68 -15.36 -1.31
N HIS A 685 3.62 -14.04 -1.50
CA HIS A 685 3.42 -13.08 -0.41
C HIS A 685 2.09 -13.31 0.32
N LYS A 686 1.00 -13.57 -0.41
CA LYS A 686 -0.32 -13.84 0.16
C LYS A 686 -0.45 -15.23 0.81
N SER A 687 0.55 -16.09 0.67
CA SER A 687 0.62 -17.37 1.37
C SER A 687 1.54 -17.35 2.59
N GLN A 688 2.12 -16.22 2.97
CA GLN A 688 2.83 -16.10 4.25
C GLN A 688 1.88 -16.39 5.43
N GLY A 689 2.40 -17.03 6.48
CA GLY A 689 1.57 -17.52 7.59
C GLY A 689 0.59 -18.63 7.19
N SER A 690 0.77 -19.27 6.01
CA SER A 690 -0.04 -20.36 5.48
C SER A 690 0.72 -21.69 5.42
N GLU A 691 0.02 -22.82 5.45
CA GLU A 691 0.55 -24.16 5.16
C GLU A 691 -0.53 -24.95 4.43
N PHE A 692 -0.15 -25.76 3.45
CA PHE A 692 -1.05 -26.56 2.62
C PHE A 692 -0.50 -27.97 2.42
N LYS A 693 -1.38 -28.97 2.31
CA LYS A 693 -0.96 -30.36 2.07
C LYS A 693 -0.19 -30.49 0.77
N MET A 694 -0.71 -29.92 -0.31
CA MET A 694 -0.07 -29.92 -1.62
C MET A 694 0.19 -28.49 -2.10
N VAL A 695 1.45 -28.18 -2.42
CA VAL A 695 1.83 -26.92 -3.07
C VAL A 695 2.31 -27.21 -4.47
N ILE A 696 1.80 -26.45 -5.45
CA ILE A 696 2.25 -26.47 -6.83
C ILE A 696 2.92 -25.13 -7.13
N LEU A 697 4.19 -25.16 -7.51
CA LEU A 697 5.03 -23.98 -7.70
C LEU A 697 5.56 -23.92 -9.14
N PRO A 698 4.88 -23.17 -10.03
CA PRO A 698 5.42 -22.82 -11.35
C PRO A 698 6.55 -21.78 -11.24
N MET A 699 7.67 -22.01 -11.94
CA MET A 699 8.78 -21.05 -12.08
C MET A 699 9.31 -21.02 -13.52
N VAL A 700 9.20 -19.86 -14.16
CA VAL A 700 9.62 -19.64 -15.56
C VAL A 700 10.40 -18.35 -15.69
N GLN A 701 11.22 -18.21 -16.74
CA GLN A 701 12.04 -17.00 -16.96
C GLN A 701 11.23 -15.70 -17.05
N ASN A 702 9.97 -15.76 -17.48
CA ASN A 702 9.11 -14.57 -17.50
C ASN A 702 8.92 -13.93 -16.11
N TYR A 703 9.24 -14.66 -15.03
CA TYR A 703 9.24 -14.15 -13.67
C TYR A 703 10.56 -13.48 -13.22
N HIS A 704 11.56 -13.30 -14.10
CA HIS A 704 12.94 -12.92 -13.73
C HIS A 704 13.07 -11.77 -12.71
N ARG A 705 12.18 -10.77 -12.75
CA ARG A 705 12.17 -9.64 -11.79
C ARG A 705 11.90 -10.07 -10.34
N MET A 706 11.17 -11.15 -10.15
CA MET A 706 10.74 -11.68 -8.85
C MET A 706 11.53 -12.95 -8.43
N LEU A 707 12.41 -13.48 -9.29
CA LEU A 707 13.22 -14.65 -8.97
C LEU A 707 14.26 -14.30 -7.90
N ARG A 708 13.95 -14.64 -6.65
CA ARG A 708 14.80 -14.43 -5.47
C ARG A 708 14.75 -15.63 -4.54
N ARG A 709 15.88 -15.91 -3.87
CA ARG A 709 16.04 -17.09 -3.01
C ARG A 709 15.00 -17.19 -1.90
N ASP A 710 14.71 -16.08 -1.23
CA ASP A 710 13.70 -15.95 -0.17
C ASP A 710 12.28 -16.25 -0.66
N LEU A 711 11.94 -15.82 -1.89
CA LEU A 711 10.65 -16.11 -2.51
C LEU A 711 10.48 -17.62 -2.75
N LEU A 712 11.50 -18.27 -3.32
CA LEU A 712 11.48 -19.72 -3.53
C LEU A 712 11.48 -20.50 -2.22
N TYR A 713 12.30 -20.08 -1.25
CA TYR A 713 12.31 -20.65 0.09
C TYR A 713 10.93 -20.54 0.75
N THR A 714 10.34 -19.35 0.77
CA THR A 714 9.01 -19.12 1.36
C THR A 714 7.96 -20.00 0.71
N ALA A 715 7.94 -20.10 -0.63
CA ALA A 715 7.00 -20.94 -1.37
C ALA A 715 7.11 -22.44 -1.03
N ILE A 716 8.33 -22.98 -1.01
CA ILE A 716 8.60 -24.39 -0.72
C ILE A 716 8.16 -24.75 0.70
N THR A 717 8.41 -23.85 1.65
CA THR A 717 8.10 -24.08 3.06
C THR A 717 6.61 -23.99 3.38
N ARG A 718 5.77 -23.56 2.43
CA ARG A 718 4.30 -23.63 2.57
C ARG A 718 3.75 -25.07 2.40
N SER A 719 4.53 -25.98 1.82
CA SER A 719 4.10 -27.38 1.63
C SER A 719 4.28 -28.19 2.90
N SER A 720 3.24 -28.94 3.29
CA SER A 720 3.32 -29.86 4.43
C SER A 720 3.52 -31.32 4.06
N GLU A 721 3.00 -31.79 2.93
CA GLU A 721 3.05 -33.21 2.54
C GLU A 721 3.63 -33.43 1.13
N LEU A 722 3.17 -32.64 0.14
CA LEU A 722 3.52 -32.83 -1.27
C LEU A 722 3.92 -31.51 -1.92
N LEU A 723 5.09 -31.49 -2.57
CA LEU A 723 5.58 -30.36 -3.34
C LEU A 723 5.71 -30.73 -4.81
N ILE A 724 5.01 -29.99 -5.66
CA ILE A 724 5.11 -30.12 -7.12
C ILE A 724 5.77 -28.87 -7.66
N LEU A 725 6.95 -29.05 -8.24
CA LEU A 725 7.70 -28.00 -8.91
C LEU A 725 7.48 -28.16 -10.42
N CYS A 726 7.18 -27.06 -11.12
CA CYS A 726 7.09 -27.10 -12.57
C CYS A 726 7.70 -25.86 -13.22
N GLY A 727 8.27 -26.04 -14.41
CA GLY A 727 8.83 -24.93 -15.18
C GLY A 727 10.26 -25.19 -15.68
N GLU A 728 11.05 -24.13 -15.77
CA GLU A 728 12.37 -24.14 -16.40
C GLU A 728 13.46 -24.29 -15.33
N PRO A 729 14.34 -25.32 -15.39
CA PRO A 729 15.40 -25.52 -14.39
C PRO A 729 16.26 -24.28 -14.16
N TYR A 730 16.60 -23.55 -15.24
CA TYR A 730 17.37 -22.32 -15.17
C TYR A 730 16.69 -21.23 -14.32
N ALA A 731 15.36 -21.13 -14.33
CA ALA A 731 14.65 -20.17 -13.48
C ALA A 731 14.81 -20.49 -11.99
N PHE A 732 14.91 -21.77 -11.62
CA PHE A 732 15.23 -22.17 -10.24
C PHE A 732 16.68 -21.88 -9.89
N GLU A 733 17.62 -22.16 -10.78
CA GLU A 733 19.05 -21.85 -10.59
C GLU A 733 19.28 -20.35 -10.40
N GLU A 734 18.71 -19.52 -11.28
CA GLU A 734 18.76 -18.06 -11.20
C GLU A 734 18.18 -17.56 -9.86
N CYS A 735 17.03 -18.11 -9.47
CA CYS A 735 16.35 -17.77 -8.22
C CYS A 735 17.20 -18.11 -6.99
N VAL A 736 17.87 -19.26 -6.99
CA VAL A 736 18.76 -19.68 -5.89
C VAL A 736 20.05 -18.84 -5.85
N ALA A 737 20.60 -18.49 -7.01
CA ALA A 737 21.81 -17.69 -7.13
C ALA A 737 21.57 -16.24 -6.64
N LYS A 738 20.41 -15.66 -6.98
CA LYS A 738 20.00 -14.33 -6.51
C LYS A 738 19.59 -14.38 -5.04
N SER A 739 20.53 -14.04 -4.14
CA SER A 739 20.15 -13.68 -2.78
C SER A 739 19.25 -12.45 -2.80
N SER A 740 18.34 -12.33 -1.83
CA SER A 740 17.63 -11.09 -1.57
C SER A 740 18.63 -9.94 -1.55
N ALA A 741 18.38 -8.88 -2.33
CA ALA A 741 19.16 -7.66 -2.21
C ALA A 741 19.13 -7.25 -0.73
N THR A 742 20.30 -7.06 -0.13
CA THR A 742 20.36 -6.51 1.23
C THR A 742 19.70 -5.15 1.13
N ARG A 743 18.54 -4.99 1.78
CA ARG A 743 17.84 -3.70 1.77
C ARG A 743 18.80 -2.65 2.31
N LEU A 744 18.81 -1.49 1.68
CA LEU A 744 19.57 -0.34 2.16
C LEU A 744 18.88 0.16 3.43
N THR A 745 19.43 -0.24 4.58
CA THR A 745 18.95 0.14 5.91
C THR A 745 20.10 0.61 6.79
N THR A 746 19.81 1.48 7.77
CA THR A 746 20.79 1.91 8.78
C THR A 746 20.43 1.49 10.19
N LEU A 747 19.37 0.69 10.36
CA LEU A 747 18.97 0.19 11.67
C LEU A 747 20.10 -0.58 12.38
N THR A 748 20.89 -1.39 11.65
CA THR A 748 22.05 -2.09 12.25
C THR A 748 23.07 -1.10 12.80
N GLU A 749 23.39 -0.04 12.05
CA GLU A 749 24.34 1.01 12.46
C GLU A 749 23.81 1.75 13.70
N ARG A 750 22.55 2.17 13.67
CA ARG A 750 21.89 2.90 14.77
C ARG A 750 21.75 2.08 16.05
N LEU A 751 21.60 0.76 15.94
CA LEU A 751 21.61 -0.14 17.10
C LEU A 751 23.00 -0.22 17.74
N LEU A 752 24.07 -0.10 16.95
CA LEU A 752 25.47 -0.17 17.41
C LEU A 752 26.00 1.18 17.91
N GLU A 753 25.51 2.30 17.37
CA GLU A 753 25.93 3.64 17.78
C GLU A 753 25.53 3.93 19.24
N GLY A 754 26.45 4.46 20.06
CA GLY A 754 26.11 4.99 21.39
C GLY A 754 25.19 6.23 21.28
N GLU A 755 24.52 6.61 22.37
CA GLU A 755 23.66 7.82 22.44
C GLU A 755 24.43 9.08 22.00
N LYS A 756 24.40 9.40 20.70
CA LYS A 756 24.76 10.71 20.18
C LYS A 756 23.63 11.18 19.27
N GLN A 757 23.05 12.31 19.67
CA GLN A 757 22.00 13.09 19.01
C GLN A 757 20.57 12.52 19.14
N GLN A 758 19.95 12.78 20.30
CA GLN A 758 18.52 13.09 20.30
C GLN A 758 18.34 14.41 19.53
N ILE A 759 17.80 14.34 18.32
CA ILE A 759 17.20 15.50 17.67
C ILE A 759 15.83 15.69 18.32
N GLU A 760 15.75 16.63 19.25
CA GLU A 760 14.50 17.15 19.78
C GLU A 760 13.69 17.78 18.64
N LEU A 761 12.75 17.02 18.06
CA LEU A 761 11.69 17.56 17.21
C LEU A 761 10.69 18.31 18.10
N VAL A 762 11.09 19.46 18.64
CA VAL A 762 10.15 20.37 19.31
C VAL A 762 9.39 21.13 18.23
N VAL A 763 8.16 20.70 17.98
CA VAL A 763 7.15 21.51 17.30
C VAL A 763 6.86 22.71 18.19
N LYS A 764 7.53 23.84 17.95
CA LYS A 764 7.11 25.12 18.54
C LYS A 764 6.00 25.70 17.67
N PRO A 765 4.83 26.04 18.23
CA PRO A 765 3.79 26.72 17.48
C PRO A 765 4.30 28.12 17.10
N VAL A 766 4.23 28.46 15.82
CA VAL A 766 4.59 29.77 15.30
C VAL A 766 3.54 30.78 15.77
N SER A 767 3.86 31.53 16.82
CA SER A 767 3.13 32.76 17.13
C SER A 767 3.81 33.92 16.41
N ASN A 768 3.11 34.48 15.42
CA ASN A 768 3.43 35.77 14.81
C ASN A 768 3.61 36.84 15.90
N LYS A 769 4.79 37.47 15.96
CA LYS A 769 4.94 38.94 16.04
C LYS A 769 6.40 39.40 16.03
N GLU A 770 6.57 40.48 15.27
CA GLU A 770 7.56 41.56 15.39
C GLU A 770 8.92 41.47 14.67
N LYS A 771 8.96 42.26 13.59
CA LYS A 771 10.14 42.85 12.96
C LYS A 771 10.97 43.63 13.97
N THR A 772 12.27 43.39 14.04
CA THR A 772 13.30 44.45 13.97
C THR A 772 14.68 43.87 13.65
N ALA A 773 15.44 44.61 12.86
CA ALA A 773 16.81 44.33 12.42
C ALA A 773 17.82 44.24 13.59
N ILE A 774 18.98 43.60 13.36
CA ILE A 774 20.34 44.14 13.58
C ILE A 774 21.44 43.05 13.39
N GLU A 775 22.39 43.42 12.51
CA GLU A 775 23.85 43.16 12.46
C GLU A 775 24.48 41.76 12.27
N ALA A 776 25.28 41.72 11.20
CA ALA A 776 26.33 40.76 10.91
C ALA A 776 27.49 40.84 11.92
N LYS A 777 28.03 39.66 12.28
CA LYS A 777 29.38 39.51 12.83
C LYS A 777 30.07 38.30 12.22
N GLU A 778 31.08 38.59 11.41
CA GLU A 778 32.20 37.69 11.08
C GLU A 778 32.98 37.34 12.35
N ILE A 779 33.32 36.05 12.59
CA ILE A 779 34.54 35.65 13.30
C ILE A 779 35.06 34.30 12.76
N GLN A 780 36.14 34.42 11.98
CA GLN A 780 37.44 33.72 11.99
C GLN A 780 37.57 32.20 12.25
N ILE A 781 38.26 31.61 11.28
CA ILE A 781 39.00 30.34 11.24
C ILE A 781 40.10 30.33 12.31
N ALA A 782 40.25 29.21 13.01
CA ALA A 782 41.44 28.87 13.80
C ALA A 782 41.96 27.49 13.42
N ASP A 783 43.17 27.47 12.87
CA ASP A 783 43.98 26.29 12.57
C ASP A 783 44.34 25.49 13.83
N VAL A 784 44.31 24.16 13.75
CA VAL A 784 45.10 23.29 14.63
C VAL A 784 45.82 22.23 13.81
N THR A 785 47.14 22.33 13.89
CA THR A 785 48.21 21.48 13.36
C THR A 785 48.20 20.06 13.91
N VAL A 786 48.54 19.07 13.07
CA VAL A 786 48.97 17.72 13.51
C VAL A 786 50.31 17.36 12.87
N GLU A 787 51.21 16.87 13.73
CA GLU A 787 52.61 16.54 13.50
C GLU A 787 52.84 15.36 12.54
N LYS A 788 54.02 15.38 11.89
CA LYS A 788 54.52 14.39 10.93
C LYS A 788 55.24 13.24 11.63
N GLU A 789 54.96 12.01 11.20
CA GLU A 789 55.99 10.97 11.06
C GLU A 789 55.84 10.25 9.71
N SER A 790 56.96 10.05 9.02
CA SER A 790 57.10 9.37 7.72
C SER A 790 57.78 8.00 7.92
N PRO A 791 57.70 7.06 6.96
CA PRO A 791 58.74 7.03 5.93
C PRO A 791 58.33 6.55 4.52
N ASN A 792 58.73 7.37 3.54
CA ASN A 792 59.34 7.03 2.24
C ASN A 792 58.82 5.83 1.40
N LYS A 793 58.28 6.16 0.21
CA LYS A 793 58.98 5.91 -1.07
C LYS A 793 58.43 6.77 -2.23
N LYS A 794 59.39 7.37 -2.94
CA LYS A 794 59.33 8.32 -4.06
C LYS A 794 58.33 7.98 -5.18
N ILE A 795 57.54 8.99 -5.61
CA ILE A 795 57.24 9.25 -7.02
C ILE A 795 57.24 10.78 -7.23
N GLU A 796 57.80 11.20 -8.36
CA GLU A 796 58.18 12.54 -8.76
C GLU A 796 56.98 13.49 -8.97
N ALA A 797 57.21 14.78 -8.70
CA ALA A 797 56.26 15.86 -8.93
C ALA A 797 56.21 16.25 -10.42
N ILE A 798 55.01 16.42 -10.96
CA ILE A 798 54.76 17.16 -12.21
C ILE A 798 53.60 18.14 -11.96
N ASP A 799 53.83 19.36 -12.45
CA ASP A 799 53.05 20.58 -12.29
C ASP A 799 51.54 20.48 -12.54
N ALA A 800 50.81 21.30 -11.77
CA ALA A 800 49.44 21.69 -12.04
C ALA A 800 49.40 22.78 -13.12
N ASN A 801 48.96 22.44 -14.34
CA ASN A 801 48.18 23.32 -15.22
C ASN A 801 47.73 22.57 -16.50
N GLU A 802 46.53 22.92 -16.98
CA GLU A 802 45.82 22.42 -18.18
C GLU A 802 45.10 21.06 -18.06
N GLN A 803 43.85 21.08 -17.56
CA GLN A 803 42.85 20.09 -17.97
C GLN A 803 42.46 20.35 -19.44
N LYS A 804 43.06 19.64 -20.38
CA LYS A 804 42.57 19.60 -21.77
C LYS A 804 41.31 18.73 -21.83
N ASN A 805 40.21 19.33 -22.29
CA ASN A 805 38.96 18.64 -22.61
C ASN A 805 39.18 17.67 -23.78
N TYR A 806 39.09 16.36 -23.53
CA TYR A 806 39.12 15.32 -24.57
C TYR A 806 37.71 15.04 -25.11
N ARG A 807 37.03 16.05 -25.67
CA ARG A 807 35.79 15.83 -26.42
C ARG A 807 36.12 15.63 -27.90
N LEU A 808 35.74 14.47 -28.45
CA LEU A 808 35.87 14.16 -29.86
C LEU A 808 34.90 15.05 -30.66
N THR A 809 35.43 15.94 -31.51
CA THR A 809 34.62 16.81 -32.37
C THR A 809 34.67 16.36 -33.83
N ILE A 810 33.63 16.67 -34.60
CA ILE A 810 33.49 16.28 -36.02
C ILE A 810 34.68 16.77 -36.86
N ASP A 811 35.20 17.97 -36.57
CA ASP A 811 36.38 18.52 -37.27
C ASP A 811 37.67 17.72 -37.03
N MET A 812 37.82 17.05 -35.88
CA MET A 812 38.99 16.22 -35.58
C MET A 812 38.95 14.87 -36.29
N ILE A 813 37.75 14.36 -36.57
CA ILE A 813 37.52 13.16 -37.38
C ILE A 813 37.79 13.47 -38.86
N GLN A 814 37.30 14.62 -39.35
CA GLN A 814 37.48 15.01 -40.75
C GLN A 814 38.93 15.38 -41.11
N SER A 815 39.73 15.79 -40.13
CA SER A 815 41.15 16.10 -40.29
C SER A 815 42.08 14.90 -40.05
N ASN A 816 41.55 13.69 -39.78
CA ASN A 816 42.31 12.49 -39.41
C ASN A 816 43.29 12.70 -38.23
N ALA A 817 43.00 13.64 -37.33
CA ALA A 817 43.86 13.92 -36.18
C ALA A 817 43.72 12.87 -35.06
N VAL A 818 42.60 12.14 -35.03
CA VAL A 818 42.34 11.02 -34.12
C VAL A 818 41.64 9.92 -34.91
N ASP A 819 42.21 8.71 -34.93
CA ASP A 819 41.60 7.56 -35.61
C ASP A 819 40.35 7.11 -34.83
N PRO A 820 39.15 7.12 -35.44
CA PRO A 820 37.92 6.69 -34.79
C PRO A 820 37.92 5.20 -34.39
N MET A 821 38.88 4.40 -34.87
CA MET A 821 39.05 2.98 -34.53
C MET A 821 40.12 2.74 -33.45
N ILE A 822 40.63 3.78 -32.78
CA ILE A 822 41.51 3.62 -31.62
C ILE A 822 40.85 2.69 -30.59
N GLY A 823 41.52 1.57 -30.29
CA GLY A 823 41.06 0.55 -29.35
C GLY A 823 40.14 -0.54 -29.93
N MET A 824 39.85 -0.53 -31.24
CA MET A 824 39.00 -1.52 -31.92
C MET A 824 39.79 -2.57 -32.72
N GLU A 825 41.09 -2.72 -32.45
CA GLU A 825 41.94 -3.70 -33.14
C GLU A 825 41.45 -5.14 -32.90
N GLY A 826 41.05 -5.83 -33.98
CA GLY A 826 40.66 -7.24 -33.96
C GLY A 826 39.15 -7.52 -33.87
N ILE A 827 38.30 -6.50 -33.87
CA ILE A 827 36.84 -6.67 -33.82
C ILE A 827 36.25 -6.54 -35.23
N VAL A 828 35.65 -7.60 -35.75
CA VAL A 828 34.92 -7.60 -37.03
C VAL A 828 33.42 -7.60 -36.74
N PRO A 829 32.61 -6.67 -37.26
CA PRO A 829 31.17 -6.67 -37.04
C PRO A 829 30.54 -7.89 -37.74
N SER A 830 29.77 -8.69 -37.00
CA SER A 830 28.94 -9.75 -37.58
C SER A 830 27.73 -9.13 -38.29
N LEU A 831 27.61 -9.37 -39.60
CA LEU A 831 26.46 -9.02 -40.44
C LEU A 831 25.18 -9.76 -40.04
#